data_AF-A0A922DSV0-F1
#
_entry.id   AF-A0A922DSV0-F1
#
_cell.length_a   1.000
_cell.length_b   1.000
_cell.length_c   1.000
_cell.angle_alpha   90.00
_cell.angle_beta   90.00
_cell.angle_gamma   90.00
#
_symmetry.space_group_name_H-M   'P 1'
#
loop_
_entity.id
_entity.type
_entity.pdbx_description
1 polymer ?
#
loop_
_entity_poly.entity_id
_entity_poly.type
_entity_poly.pdbx_seq_one_letter_code
_entity_poly.pdbx_strand_id
1 'polypeptide(L)'
;MEPLPSSKHGMSISFLHYHFSLLYSSTDFLLKPIFLRGFSGSLHLVLLFVLSISWLSKKFRAGDSEGPKERFKNTRSLYYKLTLICCLGVSVISLVLCLLNYFYWYRNGWSEEGLVTLLDSALRTLAWAAACVYLRAPFFNSRETKYPFLLRLWWGFYLSISCYSLVVDIILYRERVNLNLQYFVSDVVSVVMGLFFCYVGFFVKNEGKDTLLEEPLLNGDSSATNEAESNKPKGGEIVTPYSNAGIFSILTFSWMGSLIAAGNKKTLDIEDVPQLDLGDSVVGAFPSFRNKLQAECGTNNGLTTLKLVKVLIFTAWKDILLTGFLGIVYTLATYVGPYLIDTFVKYLNGRRDFKSEGYVLVSVFFSAKLVECISQRHWIFGAQLAEIRVRAVLVTMVYNKGLTLSCQSKQGHTSGEIINFMAVDAERVGDSAYYIHDPWMVLVQVAIALLILYKNLGLASVAAFVATILVMLANFPLGKLQEKFQGKIMESKDRRMKATSEILRNMRILKLQGWEMKFLSRITELRNAESGWLKKFLYTSAMTSFVFWGAPTFVSVVTFCACMLMGIPLESGKILSALATFRILQEPIYSLPDTISMIVQTKVSLDRIASFLRLDDLQSDVIERFPRGGSDTTIEIIDGNFSWDLSSSNSTLKDINLKVQNGMRVAVCGTVGAGKSSLLSCILGEVPKISGTIKLCGTKAYVAQSPWIQSGKIEENILFGKTMDREKYNKVLEACSLNKDLEILSFGDQTIIGERGINLSGGQKQRIQIARALYHHADIYLFDDPFSAVDAHTGSHLFKECLLGLLSSKTVIYVTHQVEFLPAADLILVMKDGRITQAGKYNDILNSGTDFMELVGAHKKALSALDSAESSSVSESTSTRKSVCHMASTNGVVEKQENKDNQDGKTDDIIVSKGQIIQEEEREKGKVGFSVYWKYITMAFGGTLVPFILLAQVLFQLLQIGSNYWMAWATPVSQDRKPAVDYSTLIIVYVALAIESSLCILVRATFLVTAAYKTATILFNKMHLCIFRAPMSFFDATPSGRILNRASTDQSAVDLNIASQTGAVAFSMIQLLGIIAVMSQVAWQIFIIFIPVIGTCIWYQVHYLTLSGSSVAYYAETCLNQMTSQMAAVISPCVHYNTLFTYTCYKL
;
A
#
# COMPACT_ATOMS: atom_id res chain seq x y z
N MET A 1 -12.85 -77.80 -23.11
CA MET A 1 -11.92 -78.01 -22.00
C MET A 1 -12.04 -76.82 -21.06
N GLU A 2 -12.51 -77.06 -19.84
CA GLU A 2 -12.31 -76.20 -18.66
C GLU A 2 -10.80 -75.95 -18.39
N PRO A 3 -10.37 -74.89 -17.64
CA PRO A 3 -10.96 -74.51 -16.35
C PRO A 3 -11.18 -73.01 -16.01
N LEU A 4 -12.13 -72.84 -15.08
CA LEU A 4 -12.41 -71.77 -14.11
C LEU A 4 -11.23 -71.50 -13.10
N PRO A 5 -11.37 -70.73 -11.99
CA PRO A 5 -11.71 -69.29 -11.84
C PRO A 5 -10.86 -68.60 -10.72
N SER A 6 -11.04 -67.29 -10.48
CA SER A 6 -11.19 -66.81 -9.08
C SER A 6 -11.98 -65.50 -9.00
N SER A 7 -12.97 -65.55 -8.12
CA SER A 7 -13.99 -64.55 -7.82
C SER A 7 -13.65 -63.75 -6.55
N LYS A 8 -14.09 -62.49 -6.47
CA LYS A 8 -14.94 -61.89 -5.40
C LYS A 8 -14.60 -60.42 -5.14
N HIS A 9 -15.41 -59.51 -5.64
CA HIS A 9 -15.94 -58.32 -4.94
C HIS A 9 -17.02 -57.67 -5.82
N GLY A 10 -18.26 -58.12 -5.68
CA GLY A 10 -19.39 -57.68 -6.49
C GLY A 10 -20.72 -58.20 -5.95
N MET A 11 -20.99 -57.96 -4.66
CA MET A 11 -22.20 -58.46 -4.00
C MET A 11 -22.95 -57.39 -3.19
N SER A 12 -22.68 -56.10 -3.45
CA SER A 12 -23.40 -54.96 -2.86
C SER A 12 -24.25 -54.19 -3.91
N ILE A 13 -23.97 -54.37 -5.21
CA ILE A 13 -24.60 -53.57 -6.28
C ILE A 13 -25.86 -54.25 -6.86
N SER A 14 -26.01 -55.57 -6.72
CA SER A 14 -27.14 -56.31 -7.32
C SER A 14 -28.47 -56.17 -6.56
N PHE A 15 -28.43 -55.93 -5.25
CA PHE A 15 -29.65 -55.78 -4.43
C PHE A 15 -30.31 -54.41 -4.62
N LEU A 16 -29.52 -53.36 -4.88
CA LEU A 16 -30.04 -52.04 -5.24
C LEU A 16 -30.64 -51.99 -6.65
N HIS A 17 -30.11 -52.78 -7.59
CA HIS A 17 -30.59 -52.79 -8.98
C HIS A 17 -31.98 -53.43 -9.12
N TYR A 18 -32.28 -54.44 -8.30
CA TYR A 18 -33.58 -55.11 -8.31
C TYR A 18 -34.71 -54.26 -7.69
N HIS A 19 -34.39 -53.48 -6.65
CA HIS A 19 -35.37 -52.57 -6.03
C HIS A 19 -35.59 -51.29 -6.86
N PHE A 20 -34.60 -50.83 -7.62
CA PHE A 20 -34.74 -49.71 -8.58
C PHE A 20 -35.55 -50.10 -9.82
N SER A 21 -35.44 -51.36 -10.27
CA SER A 21 -36.16 -51.89 -11.44
C SER A 21 -37.69 -51.88 -11.25
N LEU A 22 -38.19 -52.19 -10.04
CA LEU A 22 -39.63 -52.20 -9.75
C LEU A 22 -40.24 -50.80 -9.59
N LEU A 23 -39.44 -49.80 -9.20
CA LEU A 23 -39.86 -48.38 -9.17
C LEU A 23 -39.85 -47.75 -10.58
N TYR A 24 -38.98 -48.24 -11.48
CA TYR A 24 -38.76 -47.73 -12.84
C TYR A 24 -40.04 -47.72 -13.70
N SER A 25 -40.90 -48.74 -13.57
CA SER A 25 -42.13 -48.84 -14.38
C SER A 25 -43.18 -47.78 -14.05
N SER A 26 -43.16 -47.19 -12.86
CA SER A 26 -44.11 -46.15 -12.42
C SER A 26 -43.55 -44.73 -12.51
N THR A 27 -42.21 -44.56 -12.49
CA THR A 27 -41.54 -43.25 -12.56
C THR A 27 -41.23 -42.78 -13.99
N ASP A 28 -41.31 -43.66 -14.99
CA ASP A 28 -41.09 -43.32 -16.41
C ASP A 28 -42.00 -42.20 -16.92
N PHE A 29 -43.19 -42.02 -16.34
CA PHE A 29 -44.09 -40.94 -16.71
C PHE A 29 -43.54 -39.55 -16.34
N LEU A 30 -42.86 -39.42 -15.19
CA LEU A 30 -42.29 -38.15 -14.71
C LEU A 30 -41.02 -37.74 -15.47
N LEU A 31 -40.33 -38.70 -16.09
CA LEU A 31 -39.15 -38.49 -16.93
C LEU A 31 -39.50 -38.16 -18.39
N LYS A 32 -40.77 -38.27 -18.80
CA LYS A 32 -41.19 -37.91 -20.17
C LYS A 32 -41.14 -36.39 -20.37
N PRO A 33 -40.44 -35.89 -21.42
CA PRO A 33 -40.36 -34.47 -21.74
C PRO A 33 -41.73 -33.78 -21.91
N ILE A 34 -42.74 -34.53 -22.36
CA ILE A 34 -44.13 -34.06 -22.50
C ILE A 34 -44.71 -33.64 -21.16
N PHE A 35 -44.55 -34.46 -20.13
CA PHE A 35 -45.15 -34.22 -18.82
C PHE A 35 -44.50 -33.01 -18.15
N LEU A 36 -43.17 -32.93 -18.19
CA LEU A 36 -42.40 -31.83 -17.62
C LEU A 36 -42.79 -30.47 -18.23
N ARG A 37 -42.98 -30.43 -19.55
CA ARG A 37 -43.35 -29.21 -20.28
C ARG A 37 -44.82 -28.85 -20.13
N GLY A 38 -45.71 -29.85 -20.09
CA GLY A 38 -47.11 -29.65 -19.75
C GLY A 38 -47.27 -29.08 -18.32
N PHE A 39 -46.48 -29.60 -17.37
CA PHE A 39 -46.45 -29.12 -15.99
C PHE A 39 -45.92 -27.68 -15.88
N SER A 40 -44.79 -27.37 -16.54
CA SER A 40 -44.25 -26.01 -16.66
C SER A 40 -45.29 -25.02 -17.22
N GLY A 41 -45.92 -25.37 -18.35
CA GLY A 41 -46.93 -24.55 -19.01
C GLY A 41 -48.14 -24.30 -18.11
N SER A 42 -48.60 -25.32 -17.38
CA SER A 42 -49.69 -25.18 -16.41
C SER A 42 -49.36 -24.20 -15.28
N LEU A 43 -48.11 -24.20 -14.80
CA LEU A 43 -47.67 -23.30 -13.74
C LEU A 43 -47.61 -21.85 -14.24
N HIS A 44 -47.14 -21.62 -15.47
CA HIS A 44 -47.13 -20.30 -16.10
C HIS A 44 -48.55 -19.75 -16.32
N LEU A 45 -49.51 -20.62 -16.61
CA LEU A 45 -50.92 -20.26 -16.70
C LEU A 45 -51.50 -19.88 -15.34
N VAL A 46 -51.13 -20.59 -14.27
CA VAL A 46 -51.47 -20.20 -12.88
C VAL A 46 -50.87 -18.83 -12.53
N LEU A 47 -49.61 -18.54 -12.89
CA LEU A 47 -49.02 -17.22 -12.67
C LEU A 47 -49.78 -16.12 -13.40
N LEU A 48 -50.13 -16.33 -14.67
CA LEU A 48 -50.92 -15.38 -15.45
C LEU A 48 -52.27 -15.09 -14.79
N PHE A 49 -52.94 -16.13 -14.29
CA PHE A 49 -54.20 -16.00 -13.57
C PHE A 49 -54.04 -15.23 -12.26
N VAL A 50 -53.01 -15.56 -11.46
CA VAL A 50 -52.71 -14.89 -10.18
C VAL A 50 -52.32 -13.43 -10.38
N LEU A 51 -51.49 -13.11 -11.37
CA LEU A 51 -51.11 -11.73 -11.71
C LEU A 51 -52.33 -10.95 -12.21
N SER A 52 -53.21 -11.56 -13.00
CA SER A 52 -54.44 -10.93 -13.50
C SER A 52 -55.44 -10.66 -12.37
N ILE A 53 -55.63 -11.60 -11.44
CA ILE A 53 -56.48 -11.41 -10.24
C ILE A 53 -55.87 -10.39 -9.29
N SER A 54 -54.56 -10.42 -9.06
CA SER A 54 -53.87 -9.41 -8.23
C SER A 54 -54.01 -8.02 -8.85
N TRP A 55 -53.91 -7.91 -10.17
CA TRP A 55 -54.11 -6.67 -10.89
C TRP A 55 -55.57 -6.18 -10.84
N LEU A 56 -56.54 -7.07 -11.06
CA LEU A 56 -57.98 -6.78 -10.94
C LEU A 56 -58.37 -6.40 -9.51
N SER A 57 -57.96 -7.17 -8.51
CA SER A 57 -58.25 -6.90 -7.09
C SER A 57 -57.64 -5.57 -6.63
N LYS A 58 -56.42 -5.24 -7.06
CA LYS A 58 -55.82 -3.91 -6.81
C LYS A 58 -56.52 -2.80 -7.57
N LYS A 59 -56.98 -3.05 -8.80
CA LYS A 59 -57.77 -2.09 -9.59
C LYS A 59 -59.12 -1.78 -8.94
N PHE A 60 -59.79 -2.78 -8.37
CA PHE A 60 -61.03 -2.61 -7.59
C PHE A 60 -60.78 -1.94 -6.22
N ARG A 61 -59.65 -2.21 -5.56
CA ARG A 61 -59.27 -1.55 -4.29
C ARG A 61 -58.81 -0.11 -4.45
N ALA A 62 -58.33 0.28 -5.63
CA ALA A 62 -57.82 1.62 -5.92
C ALA A 62 -58.91 2.63 -6.32
N GLY A 63 -60.19 2.25 -6.22
CA GLY A 63 -61.33 3.11 -6.55
C GLY A 63 -61.52 4.32 -5.63
N ASP A 64 -60.84 4.41 -4.49
CA ASP A 64 -61.17 5.41 -3.45
C ASP A 64 -59.99 6.26 -2.91
N SER A 65 -58.86 6.42 -3.63
CA SER A 65 -57.88 7.44 -3.20
C SER A 65 -57.07 8.05 -4.36
N GLU A 66 -57.60 9.08 -5.00
CA GLU A 66 -56.80 10.03 -5.78
C GLU A 66 -56.25 11.13 -4.87
N GLY A 67 -55.03 10.92 -4.35
CA GLY A 67 -54.16 11.99 -3.86
C GLY A 67 -53.25 12.53 -4.98
N PRO A 68 -52.75 13.77 -4.87
CA PRO A 68 -52.10 14.47 -5.98
C PRO A 68 -50.82 13.78 -6.43
N LYS A 69 -50.67 13.65 -7.75
CA LYS A 69 -49.49 13.07 -8.43
C LYS A 69 -48.29 14.02 -8.30
N GLU A 70 -47.56 13.94 -7.19
CA GLU A 70 -46.20 14.45 -7.16
C GLU A 70 -45.26 13.57 -7.97
N ARG A 71 -44.52 14.24 -8.84
CA ARG A 71 -43.60 13.67 -9.81
C ARG A 71 -42.29 13.29 -9.11
N PHE A 72 -42.32 12.30 -8.21
CA PHE A 72 -41.12 11.67 -7.66
C PHE A 72 -40.44 10.84 -8.76
N LYS A 73 -39.68 11.52 -9.61
CA LYS A 73 -38.69 10.89 -10.48
C LYS A 73 -37.40 10.72 -9.68
N ASN A 74 -36.94 9.47 -9.68
CA ASN A 74 -35.54 9.10 -9.86
C ASN A 74 -34.69 8.83 -8.60
N THR A 75 -34.94 7.70 -7.91
CA THR A 75 -33.90 6.92 -7.16
C THR A 75 -34.47 5.60 -6.62
N ARG A 76 -35.05 4.75 -7.48
CA ARG A 76 -35.22 3.33 -7.14
C ARG A 76 -34.09 2.53 -7.79
N SER A 77 -33.21 2.05 -6.90
CA SER A 77 -32.23 0.95 -6.99
C SER A 77 -32.00 0.37 -8.39
N LEU A 78 -30.73 0.39 -8.83
CA LEU A 78 -30.23 -0.24 -10.05
C LEU A 78 -30.78 -1.68 -10.22
N TYR A 79 -30.98 -2.40 -9.11
CA TYR A 79 -31.57 -3.74 -9.07
C TYR A 79 -33.02 -3.80 -9.55
N TYR A 80 -33.84 -2.77 -9.34
CA TYR A 80 -35.22 -2.73 -9.86
C TYR A 80 -35.23 -2.60 -11.39
N LYS A 81 -34.43 -1.68 -11.93
CA LYS A 81 -34.25 -1.52 -13.37
C LYS A 81 -33.67 -2.79 -13.98
N LEU A 82 -32.70 -3.41 -13.31
CA LEU A 82 -32.10 -4.67 -13.73
C LEU A 82 -33.12 -5.81 -13.72
N THR A 83 -33.95 -5.93 -12.68
CA THR A 83 -35.01 -6.94 -12.59
C THR A 83 -36.03 -6.78 -13.72
N LEU A 84 -36.41 -5.55 -14.05
CA LEU A 84 -37.30 -5.25 -15.17
C LEU A 84 -36.67 -5.66 -16.52
N ILE A 85 -35.41 -5.29 -16.75
CA ILE A 85 -34.65 -5.65 -17.97
C ILE A 85 -34.51 -7.18 -18.07
N CYS A 86 -34.23 -7.85 -16.95
CA CYS A 86 -34.12 -9.30 -16.87
C CYS A 86 -35.46 -10.01 -17.18
N CYS A 87 -36.58 -9.54 -16.62
CA CYS A 87 -37.91 -10.09 -16.94
C CYS A 87 -38.25 -9.91 -18.43
N LEU A 88 -37.93 -8.74 -19.00
CA LEU A 88 -38.10 -8.46 -20.42
C LEU A 88 -37.21 -9.37 -21.27
N GLY A 89 -35.96 -9.56 -20.86
CA GLY A 89 -35.01 -10.47 -21.50
C GLY A 89 -35.51 -11.91 -21.56
N VAL A 90 -36.02 -12.45 -20.44
CA VAL A 90 -36.61 -13.80 -20.41
C VAL A 90 -37.82 -13.89 -21.32
N SER A 91 -38.69 -12.88 -21.34
CA SER A 91 -39.84 -12.82 -22.24
C SER A 91 -39.44 -12.83 -23.72
N VAL A 92 -38.43 -12.04 -24.10
CA VAL A 92 -37.94 -11.94 -25.48
C VAL A 92 -37.26 -13.23 -25.93
N ILE A 93 -36.41 -13.81 -25.08
CA ILE A 93 -35.75 -15.10 -25.39
C ILE A 93 -36.79 -16.20 -25.58
N SER A 94 -37.81 -16.24 -24.73
CA SER A 94 -38.90 -17.21 -24.83
C SER A 94 -39.74 -17.00 -26.10
N LEU A 95 -39.90 -15.75 -26.54
CA LEU A 95 -40.61 -15.41 -27.79
C LEU A 95 -39.82 -15.85 -29.02
N VAL A 96 -38.51 -15.60 -29.02
CA VAL A 96 -37.60 -16.05 -30.07
C VAL A 96 -37.62 -17.58 -30.15
N LEU A 97 -37.57 -18.29 -29.03
CA LEU A 97 -37.68 -19.76 -29.00
C LEU A 97 -39.04 -20.26 -29.50
N CYS A 98 -40.13 -19.59 -29.13
CA CYS A 98 -41.48 -19.90 -29.62
C CYS A 98 -41.57 -19.75 -31.15
N LEU A 99 -41.06 -18.65 -31.70
CA LEU A 99 -41.04 -18.40 -33.15
C LEU A 99 -40.12 -19.38 -33.89
N LEU A 100 -38.93 -19.66 -33.36
CA LEU A 100 -38.01 -20.64 -33.95
C LEU A 100 -38.61 -22.04 -33.97
N ASN A 101 -39.29 -22.46 -32.89
CA ASN A 101 -40.01 -23.73 -32.85
C ASN A 101 -41.15 -23.76 -33.87
N TYR A 102 -41.95 -22.70 -33.97
CA TYR A 102 -43.01 -22.60 -34.97
C TYR A 102 -42.48 -22.75 -36.40
N PHE A 103 -41.41 -22.03 -36.77
CA PHE A 103 -40.80 -22.12 -38.10
C PHE A 103 -40.13 -23.48 -38.38
N TYR A 104 -39.48 -24.06 -37.38
CA TYR A 104 -38.85 -25.38 -37.49
C TYR A 104 -39.87 -26.47 -37.78
N TRP A 105 -40.99 -26.47 -37.05
CA TRP A 105 -42.03 -27.51 -37.18
C TRP A 105 -43.00 -27.25 -38.34
N TYR A 106 -43.21 -25.99 -38.74
CA TYR A 106 -43.89 -25.68 -40.01
C TYR A 106 -43.19 -26.32 -41.21
N ARG A 107 -41.86 -26.45 -41.17
CA ARG A 107 -41.05 -27.05 -42.24
C ARG A 107 -40.91 -28.58 -42.13
N ASN A 108 -40.99 -29.14 -40.92
CA ASN A 108 -40.69 -30.55 -40.63
C ASN A 108 -41.91 -31.41 -40.22
N GLY A 109 -43.11 -30.83 -40.14
CA GLY A 109 -44.35 -31.51 -39.73
C GLY A 109 -44.60 -31.45 -38.21
N TRP A 110 -45.86 -31.50 -37.78
CA TRP A 110 -46.25 -31.37 -36.36
C TRP A 110 -46.26 -32.71 -35.64
N SER A 111 -45.68 -32.76 -34.43
CA SER A 111 -45.82 -33.87 -33.48
C SER A 111 -46.57 -33.43 -32.21
N GLU A 112 -47.17 -34.36 -31.46
CA GLU A 112 -47.84 -34.05 -30.18
C GLU A 112 -46.88 -33.40 -29.17
N GLU A 113 -45.62 -33.83 -29.14
CA GLU A 113 -44.53 -33.21 -28.36
C GLU A 113 -44.23 -31.77 -28.82
N GLY A 114 -44.27 -31.53 -30.13
CA GLY A 114 -44.10 -30.21 -30.76
C GLY A 114 -45.21 -29.22 -30.39
N LEU A 115 -46.44 -29.68 -30.22
CA LEU A 115 -47.57 -28.84 -29.81
C LEU A 115 -47.47 -28.42 -28.34
N VAL A 116 -47.18 -29.36 -27.44
CA VAL A 116 -47.04 -29.08 -26.00
C VAL A 116 -45.87 -28.11 -25.73
N THR A 117 -44.77 -28.26 -26.46
CA THR A 117 -43.59 -27.37 -26.36
C THR A 117 -43.83 -25.95 -26.85
N LEU A 118 -44.55 -25.81 -27.97
CA LEU A 118 -44.93 -24.51 -28.49
C LEU A 118 -45.86 -23.79 -27.51
N LEU A 119 -46.81 -24.53 -26.92
CA LEU A 119 -47.75 -24.01 -25.94
C LEU A 119 -47.04 -23.56 -24.64
N ASP A 120 -46.12 -24.34 -24.09
CA ASP A 120 -45.32 -23.96 -22.93
C ASP A 120 -44.48 -22.70 -23.21
N SER A 121 -43.81 -22.64 -24.37
CA SER A 121 -43.03 -21.47 -24.79
C SER A 121 -43.90 -20.21 -24.91
N ALA A 122 -45.10 -20.34 -25.49
CA ALA A 122 -46.06 -19.25 -25.60
C ALA A 122 -46.58 -18.78 -24.23
N LEU A 123 -46.97 -19.71 -23.35
CA LEU A 123 -47.43 -19.38 -21.99
C LEU A 123 -46.33 -18.70 -21.17
N ARG A 124 -45.08 -19.15 -21.31
CA ARG A 124 -43.92 -18.54 -20.67
C ARG A 124 -43.67 -17.12 -21.15
N THR A 125 -43.85 -16.84 -22.45
CA THR A 125 -43.74 -15.46 -22.98
C THR A 125 -44.78 -14.52 -22.36
N LEU A 126 -46.03 -14.98 -22.32
CA LEU A 126 -47.15 -14.19 -21.79
C LEU A 126 -46.98 -13.96 -20.30
N ALA A 127 -46.56 -14.97 -19.53
CA ALA A 127 -46.37 -14.87 -18.09
C ALA A 127 -45.28 -13.86 -17.70
N TRP A 128 -44.12 -13.89 -18.36
CA TRP A 128 -43.05 -12.93 -18.08
C TRP A 128 -43.34 -11.53 -18.62
N ALA A 129 -44.06 -11.39 -19.74
CA ALA A 129 -44.58 -10.11 -20.21
C ALA A 129 -45.59 -9.51 -19.20
N ALA A 130 -46.49 -10.32 -18.64
CA ALA A 130 -47.40 -9.90 -17.59
C ALA A 130 -46.67 -9.52 -16.29
N ALA A 131 -45.61 -10.24 -15.91
CA ALA A 131 -44.77 -9.88 -14.77
C ALA A 131 -44.05 -8.53 -14.99
N CYS A 132 -43.57 -8.25 -16.20
CA CYS A 132 -43.01 -6.95 -16.59
C CYS A 132 -44.04 -5.82 -16.45
N VAL A 133 -45.26 -6.03 -16.95
CA VAL A 133 -46.34 -5.04 -16.84
C VAL A 133 -46.75 -4.83 -15.38
N TYR A 134 -46.81 -5.90 -14.59
CA TYR A 134 -47.13 -5.85 -13.16
C TYR A 134 -46.06 -5.07 -12.35
N LEU A 135 -44.77 -5.23 -12.68
CA LEU A 135 -43.69 -4.43 -12.11
C LEU A 135 -43.72 -2.97 -12.61
N ARG A 136 -44.15 -2.70 -13.84
CA ARG A 136 -44.22 -1.32 -14.37
C ARG A 136 -45.46 -0.55 -13.90
N ALA A 137 -46.51 -1.24 -13.44
CA ALA A 137 -47.77 -0.63 -13.09
C ALA A 137 -47.61 0.37 -11.90
N PRO A 138 -48.24 1.56 -11.98
CA PRO A 138 -48.11 2.62 -10.95
C PRO A 138 -48.66 2.22 -9.57
N PHE A 139 -49.38 1.09 -9.48
CA PHE A 139 -49.96 0.54 -8.26
C PHE A 139 -48.95 -0.21 -7.37
N PHE A 140 -47.69 -0.30 -7.78
CA PHE A 140 -46.61 -0.82 -6.96
C PHE A 140 -46.17 0.27 -5.96
N ASN A 141 -46.90 0.35 -4.85
CA ASN A 141 -46.76 1.38 -3.82
C ASN A 141 -45.28 1.66 -3.50
N SER A 142 -44.90 2.94 -3.52
CA SER A 142 -43.53 3.42 -3.31
C SER A 142 -42.98 3.12 -1.89
N ARG A 143 -43.84 2.68 -0.96
CA ARG A 143 -43.51 2.44 0.46
C ARG A 143 -43.02 1.03 0.84
N GLU A 144 -43.21 0.00 0.01
CA GLU A 144 -42.78 -1.36 0.37
C GLU A 144 -41.30 -1.61 0.02
N THR A 145 -40.52 -2.07 1.01
CA THR A 145 -39.07 -2.31 0.90
C THR A 145 -38.70 -3.66 0.27
N LYS A 146 -39.69 -4.54 0.03
CA LYS A 146 -39.50 -5.90 -0.52
C LYS A 146 -40.47 -6.15 -1.67
N TYR A 147 -40.11 -7.04 -2.60
CA TYR A 147 -41.01 -7.51 -3.64
C TYR A 147 -42.22 -8.27 -3.04
N PRO A 148 -43.41 -8.25 -3.69
CA PRO A 148 -44.60 -8.95 -3.26
C PRO A 148 -44.32 -10.42 -2.99
N PHE A 149 -44.90 -10.95 -1.91
CA PHE A 149 -44.70 -12.33 -1.49
C PHE A 149 -44.99 -13.35 -2.61
N LEU A 150 -46.08 -13.15 -3.35
CA LEU A 150 -46.46 -14.02 -4.49
C LEU A 150 -45.41 -14.04 -5.60
N LEU A 151 -44.73 -12.92 -5.86
CA LEU A 151 -43.69 -12.84 -6.89
C LEU A 151 -42.39 -13.52 -6.42
N ARG A 152 -42.05 -13.37 -5.12
CA ARG A 152 -40.89 -14.07 -4.51
C ARG A 152 -41.11 -15.58 -4.45
N LEU A 153 -42.31 -16.02 -4.08
CA LEU A 153 -42.70 -17.42 -4.07
C LEU A 153 -42.62 -18.01 -5.48
N TRP A 154 -43.12 -17.28 -6.48
CA TRP A 154 -43.01 -17.66 -7.89
C TRP A 154 -41.56 -17.79 -8.35
N TRP A 155 -40.69 -16.85 -8.03
CA TRP A 155 -39.27 -16.94 -8.38
C TRP A 155 -38.60 -18.18 -7.78
N GLY A 156 -38.97 -18.55 -6.54
CA GLY A 156 -38.55 -19.80 -5.91
C GLY A 156 -39.02 -21.03 -6.70
N PHE A 157 -40.32 -21.12 -7.02
CA PHE A 157 -40.87 -22.23 -7.81
C PHE A 157 -40.26 -22.32 -9.22
N TYR A 158 -40.04 -21.19 -9.87
CA TYR A 158 -39.42 -21.11 -11.18
C TYR A 158 -37.99 -21.65 -11.18
N LEU A 159 -37.20 -21.32 -10.14
CA LEU A 159 -35.86 -21.87 -9.96
C LEU A 159 -35.90 -23.39 -9.72
N SER A 160 -36.78 -23.87 -8.83
CA SER A 160 -36.91 -25.30 -8.53
C SER A 160 -37.28 -26.13 -9.76
N ILE A 161 -38.22 -25.66 -10.58
CA ILE A 161 -38.62 -26.33 -11.83
C ILE A 161 -37.49 -26.26 -12.86
N SER A 162 -36.84 -25.11 -13.04
CA SER A 162 -35.72 -24.98 -13.98
C SER A 162 -34.55 -25.91 -13.61
N CYS A 163 -34.25 -26.06 -12.31
CA CYS A 163 -33.26 -26.99 -11.83
C CYS A 163 -33.69 -28.46 -12.04
N TYR A 164 -34.95 -28.78 -11.80
CA TYR A 164 -35.48 -30.13 -12.05
C TYR A 164 -35.42 -30.49 -13.55
N SER A 165 -35.85 -29.58 -14.43
CA SER A 165 -35.76 -29.75 -15.88
C SER A 165 -34.31 -29.92 -16.35
N LEU A 166 -33.39 -29.12 -15.83
CA LEU A 166 -31.96 -29.23 -16.15
C LEU A 166 -31.37 -30.58 -15.68
N VAL A 167 -31.76 -31.09 -14.50
CA VAL A 167 -31.31 -32.39 -14.00
C VAL A 167 -31.88 -33.53 -14.86
N VAL A 168 -33.17 -33.47 -15.22
CA VAL A 168 -33.80 -34.45 -16.12
C VAL A 168 -33.14 -34.43 -17.49
N ASP A 169 -32.86 -33.25 -18.05
CA ASP A 169 -32.14 -33.10 -19.31
C ASP A 169 -30.71 -33.68 -19.23
N ILE A 170 -30.00 -33.51 -18.12
CA ILE A 170 -28.68 -34.11 -17.87
C ILE A 170 -28.76 -35.65 -17.76
N ILE A 171 -29.81 -36.18 -17.13
CA ILE A 171 -30.04 -37.63 -17.00
C ILE A 171 -30.37 -38.23 -18.37
N LEU A 172 -31.30 -37.64 -19.12
CA LEU A 172 -31.69 -38.08 -20.46
C LEU A 172 -30.53 -37.96 -21.46
N TYR A 173 -29.69 -36.94 -21.28
CA TYR A 173 -28.43 -36.77 -22.03
C TYR A 173 -27.43 -37.90 -21.71
N ARG A 174 -27.31 -38.29 -20.43
CA ARG A 174 -26.46 -39.41 -20.00
C ARG A 174 -26.95 -40.75 -20.54
N GLU A 175 -28.25 -40.92 -20.73
CA GLU A 175 -28.90 -42.11 -21.31
C GLU A 175 -28.90 -42.15 -22.86
N ARG A 176 -28.21 -41.20 -23.53
CA ARG A 176 -28.08 -41.10 -25.00
C ARG A 176 -29.41 -40.95 -25.77
N VAL A 177 -30.44 -40.36 -25.15
CA VAL A 177 -31.67 -39.99 -25.86
C VAL A 177 -31.43 -38.67 -26.62
N ASN A 178 -31.86 -38.58 -27.89
CA ASN A 178 -31.69 -37.38 -28.73
C ASN A 178 -32.56 -36.22 -28.21
N LEU A 179 -32.04 -35.43 -27.27
CA LEU A 179 -32.68 -34.18 -26.84
C LEU A 179 -32.23 -33.01 -27.73
N ASN A 180 -33.20 -32.19 -28.16
CA ASN A 180 -32.91 -31.03 -29.01
C ASN A 180 -32.26 -29.91 -28.17
N LEU A 181 -31.12 -29.39 -28.63
CA LEU A 181 -30.26 -28.46 -27.89
C LEU A 181 -30.95 -27.14 -27.46
N GLN A 182 -31.96 -26.71 -28.23
CA GLN A 182 -32.75 -25.51 -27.90
C GLN A 182 -33.39 -25.60 -26.51
N TYR A 183 -33.70 -26.80 -26.05
CA TYR A 183 -34.31 -27.03 -24.73
C TYR A 183 -33.28 -26.90 -23.62
N PHE A 184 -32.12 -27.54 -23.78
CA PHE A 184 -31.03 -27.44 -22.81
C PHE A 184 -30.54 -25.99 -22.62
N VAL A 185 -30.38 -25.24 -23.71
CA VAL A 185 -30.00 -23.81 -23.65
C VAL A 185 -31.09 -22.98 -22.95
N SER A 186 -32.36 -23.26 -23.23
CA SER A 186 -33.48 -22.60 -22.55
C SER A 186 -33.46 -22.86 -21.04
N ASP A 187 -33.17 -24.09 -20.62
CA ASP A 187 -33.20 -24.49 -19.21
C ASP A 187 -31.98 -23.95 -18.44
N VAL A 188 -30.80 -23.93 -19.05
CA VAL A 188 -29.61 -23.26 -18.48
C VAL A 188 -29.86 -21.76 -18.27
N VAL A 189 -30.41 -21.08 -19.28
CA VAL A 189 -30.78 -19.66 -19.17
C VAL A 189 -31.84 -19.47 -18.08
N SER A 190 -32.79 -20.41 -17.96
CA SER A 190 -33.85 -20.34 -16.95
C SER A 190 -33.33 -20.52 -15.53
N VAL A 191 -32.36 -21.41 -15.31
CA VAL A 191 -31.67 -21.58 -14.01
C VAL A 191 -30.87 -20.33 -13.65
N VAL A 192 -30.09 -19.77 -14.57
CA VAL A 192 -29.29 -18.56 -14.32
C VAL A 192 -30.20 -17.37 -13.96
N MET A 193 -31.29 -17.19 -14.71
CA MET A 193 -32.25 -16.13 -14.45
C MET A 193 -33.05 -16.38 -13.17
N GLY A 194 -33.40 -17.63 -12.86
CA GLY A 194 -34.03 -18.04 -11.61
C GLY A 194 -33.17 -17.74 -10.39
N LEU A 195 -31.86 -18.02 -10.45
CA LEU A 195 -30.90 -17.70 -9.39
C LEU A 195 -30.81 -16.19 -9.18
N PHE A 196 -30.76 -15.40 -10.26
CA PHE A 196 -30.77 -13.94 -10.19
C PHE A 196 -32.05 -13.41 -9.53
N PHE A 197 -33.23 -13.89 -9.94
CA PHE A 197 -34.50 -13.43 -9.37
C PHE A 197 -34.67 -13.84 -7.90
N CYS A 198 -34.25 -15.04 -7.50
CA CYS A 198 -34.22 -15.44 -6.10
C CYS A 198 -33.24 -14.59 -5.28
N TYR A 199 -32.07 -14.27 -5.83
CA TYR A 199 -31.11 -13.37 -5.19
C TYR A 199 -31.71 -11.99 -4.94
N VAL A 200 -32.27 -11.37 -5.98
CA VAL A 200 -32.89 -10.05 -5.87
C VAL A 200 -34.14 -10.06 -4.98
N GLY A 201 -34.92 -11.14 -5.01
CA GLY A 201 -36.13 -11.28 -4.22
C GLY A 201 -35.92 -11.54 -2.74
N PHE A 202 -34.92 -12.31 -2.36
CA PHE A 202 -34.72 -12.76 -0.98
C PHE A 202 -33.56 -12.06 -0.26
N PHE A 203 -32.48 -11.70 -0.96
CA PHE A 203 -31.23 -11.26 -0.34
C PHE A 203 -30.95 -9.75 -0.48
N VAL A 204 -31.49 -9.09 -1.50
CA VAL A 204 -31.33 -7.63 -1.65
C VAL A 204 -32.24 -6.91 -0.64
N LYS A 205 -31.66 -6.43 0.46
CA LYS A 205 -32.28 -5.35 1.26
C LYS A 205 -32.14 -4.06 0.45
N ASN A 206 -33.24 -3.38 0.14
CA ASN A 206 -33.17 -1.99 -0.31
C ASN A 206 -32.63 -1.17 0.86
N GLU A 207 -31.34 -0.89 0.87
CA GLU A 207 -30.71 0.11 1.74
C GLU A 207 -31.21 1.49 1.31
N GLY A 208 -32.42 1.83 1.76
CA GLY A 208 -32.88 3.21 1.84
C GLY A 208 -32.20 3.87 3.02
N LYS A 209 -30.92 4.23 2.87
CA LYS A 209 -30.20 5.25 3.63
C LYS A 209 -28.92 5.58 2.87
N ASP A 210 -29.10 6.30 1.77
CA ASP A 210 -28.02 7.13 1.24
C ASP A 210 -27.69 8.16 2.33
N THR A 211 -26.51 8.06 2.94
CA THR A 211 -25.82 9.21 3.52
C THR A 211 -25.47 10.14 2.34
N LEU A 212 -26.44 10.94 1.92
CA LEU A 212 -26.31 11.89 0.82
C LEU A 212 -25.37 13.03 1.20
N LEU A 213 -24.21 13.06 0.55
CA LEU A 213 -23.56 14.29 0.10
C LEU A 213 -24.36 14.84 -1.10
N GLU A 214 -25.52 15.43 -0.84
CA GLU A 214 -26.18 16.35 -1.78
C GLU A 214 -26.12 17.76 -1.19
N GLU A 215 -25.28 18.60 -1.78
CA GLU A 215 -25.38 20.06 -1.64
C GLU A 215 -26.63 20.55 -2.37
N PRO A 216 -27.45 21.43 -1.77
CA PRO A 216 -28.43 22.21 -2.50
C PRO A 216 -27.75 23.50 -2.97
N LEU A 217 -27.28 23.54 -4.21
CA LEU A 217 -26.95 24.80 -4.87
C LEU A 217 -28.17 25.27 -5.69
N LEU A 218 -28.66 26.46 -5.32
CA LEU A 218 -29.68 27.32 -5.96
C LEU A 218 -31.05 27.36 -5.26
N ASN A 219 -31.14 28.22 -4.25
CA ASN A 219 -32.10 29.33 -4.29
C ASN A 219 -31.52 30.47 -3.44
N GLY A 220 -31.12 31.54 -4.11
CA GLY A 220 -31.03 32.84 -3.45
C GLY A 220 -32.44 33.32 -3.23
N ASP A 221 -32.81 33.55 -1.97
CA ASP A 221 -33.58 34.73 -1.58
C ASP A 221 -33.51 34.93 -0.07
N SER A 222 -33.59 36.19 0.27
CA SER A 222 -33.24 36.86 1.51
C SER A 222 -34.01 36.44 2.78
N SER A 223 -33.31 36.65 3.90
CA SER A 223 -33.80 37.10 5.22
C SER A 223 -34.12 36.06 6.31
N ALA A 224 -33.39 36.22 7.42
CA ALA A 224 -33.75 35.95 8.81
C ALA A 224 -34.03 34.49 9.23
N THR A 225 -33.06 33.85 9.90
CA THR A 225 -33.04 33.66 11.37
C THR A 225 -31.85 32.78 11.79
N ASN A 226 -31.21 33.19 12.88
CA ASN A 226 -30.03 32.57 13.49
C ASN A 226 -30.38 31.31 14.29
N GLU A 227 -29.34 30.52 14.58
CA GLU A 227 -29.23 29.51 15.65
C GLU A 227 -29.90 28.14 15.42
N ALA A 228 -29.30 27.29 14.58
CA ALA A 228 -29.22 25.83 14.80
C ALA A 228 -28.45 25.09 13.66
N GLU A 229 -27.20 25.45 13.37
CA GLU A 229 -26.33 24.60 12.53
C GLU A 229 -24.93 24.47 13.13
N SER A 230 -24.82 23.65 14.18
CA SER A 230 -23.54 23.11 14.63
C SER A 230 -23.68 21.63 14.98
N ASN A 231 -23.98 20.80 13.98
CA ASN A 231 -23.80 19.33 14.07
C ASN A 231 -23.91 18.70 12.66
N LYS A 232 -22.98 19.06 11.75
CA LYS A 232 -22.59 18.14 10.67
C LYS A 232 -21.58 17.16 11.27
N PRO A 233 -21.73 15.83 11.10
CA PRO A 233 -20.69 14.90 11.55
C PRO A 233 -19.44 15.15 10.70
N LYS A 234 -18.39 15.65 11.35
CA LYS A 234 -17.02 15.64 10.81
C LYS A 234 -16.68 14.18 10.47
N GLY A 235 -15.91 13.94 9.40
CA GLY A 235 -15.62 12.63 8.79
C GLY A 235 -14.88 11.58 9.64
N GLY A 236 -15.18 11.47 10.93
CA GLY A 236 -14.55 10.56 11.88
C GLY A 236 -15.23 9.19 12.07
N GLU A 237 -16.35 8.89 11.41
CA GLU A 237 -17.12 7.65 11.68
C GLU A 237 -17.33 6.71 10.47
N ILE A 238 -16.86 7.06 9.26
CA ILE A 238 -17.08 6.21 8.08
C ILE A 238 -15.99 5.13 8.00
N VAL A 239 -16.28 3.96 8.58
CA VAL A 239 -15.48 2.74 8.46
C VAL A 239 -15.50 2.24 7.01
N THR A 240 -14.42 1.56 6.57
CA THR A 240 -14.33 1.02 5.21
C THR A 240 -15.58 0.20 4.84
N PRO A 241 -16.19 0.47 3.66
CA PRO A 241 -17.35 -0.28 3.17
C PRO A 241 -17.07 -1.78 2.96
N TYR A 242 -15.79 -2.18 2.94
CA TYR A 242 -15.35 -3.56 2.85
C TYR A 242 -15.87 -4.44 4.01
N SER A 243 -15.83 -3.93 5.24
CA SER A 243 -16.25 -4.67 6.45
C SER A 243 -17.74 -5.07 6.42
N ASN A 244 -18.59 -4.20 5.87
CA ASN A 244 -20.04 -4.38 5.79
C ASN A 244 -20.52 -4.86 4.41
N ALA A 245 -19.60 -5.13 3.48
CA ALA A 245 -19.93 -5.51 2.12
C ALA A 245 -20.56 -6.91 2.05
N GLY A 246 -21.66 -7.05 1.30
CA GLY A 246 -22.20 -8.36 0.95
C GLY A 246 -21.24 -9.17 0.07
N ILE A 247 -21.40 -10.50 0.06
CA ILE A 247 -20.51 -11.45 -0.65
C ILE A 247 -20.29 -11.07 -2.12
N PHE A 248 -21.36 -10.67 -2.83
CA PHE A 248 -21.24 -10.24 -4.23
C PHE A 248 -20.39 -8.98 -4.38
N SER A 249 -20.54 -8.02 -3.46
CA SER A 249 -19.78 -6.77 -3.47
C SER A 249 -18.30 -7.01 -3.20
N ILE A 250 -17.97 -7.95 -2.30
CA ILE A 250 -16.60 -8.42 -2.09
C ILE A 250 -16.09 -9.09 -3.36
N LEU A 251 -16.86 -10.03 -3.94
CA LEU A 251 -16.45 -10.80 -5.12
C LEU A 251 -16.08 -9.89 -6.31
N THR A 252 -16.87 -8.85 -6.56
CA THR A 252 -16.69 -7.91 -7.68
C THR A 252 -15.96 -6.62 -7.33
N PHE A 253 -15.48 -6.47 -6.08
CA PHE A 253 -14.90 -5.23 -5.55
C PHE A 253 -15.79 -3.97 -5.72
N SER A 254 -17.12 -4.13 -5.76
CA SER A 254 -18.02 -2.99 -6.01
C SER A 254 -18.09 -1.99 -4.86
N TRP A 255 -17.69 -2.39 -3.65
CA TRP A 255 -17.60 -1.51 -2.48
C TRP A 255 -16.61 -0.34 -2.69
N MET A 256 -15.66 -0.48 -3.63
CA MET A 256 -14.73 0.59 -4.00
C MET A 256 -15.38 1.64 -4.93
N GLY A 257 -16.57 1.35 -5.47
CA GLY A 257 -17.23 2.20 -6.48
C GLY A 257 -17.52 3.62 -6.01
N SER A 258 -17.88 3.81 -4.74
CA SER A 258 -18.12 5.14 -4.16
C SER A 258 -16.84 5.98 -4.09
N LEU A 259 -15.72 5.36 -3.70
CA LEU A 259 -14.42 6.02 -3.63
C LEU A 259 -13.89 6.37 -5.02
N ILE A 260 -14.05 5.47 -6.00
CA ILE A 260 -13.71 5.73 -7.40
C ILE A 260 -14.55 6.90 -7.95
N ALA A 261 -15.85 6.93 -7.65
CA ALA A 261 -16.74 8.01 -8.09
C ALA A 261 -16.38 9.35 -7.44
N ALA A 262 -16.01 9.37 -6.15
CA ALA A 262 -15.54 10.56 -5.46
C ALA A 262 -14.22 11.06 -6.06
N GLY A 263 -13.25 10.17 -6.28
CA GLY A 263 -11.94 10.49 -6.86
C GLY A 263 -12.00 11.02 -8.29
N ASN A 264 -13.08 10.72 -9.04
CA ASN A 264 -13.30 11.29 -10.36
C ASN A 264 -13.91 12.71 -10.31
N LYS A 265 -14.68 13.03 -9.26
CA LYS A 265 -15.29 14.36 -9.09
C LYS A 265 -14.31 15.36 -8.47
N LYS A 266 -13.51 14.90 -7.50
CA LYS A 266 -12.56 15.70 -6.71
C LYS A 266 -11.27 14.90 -6.52
N THR A 267 -10.13 15.57 -6.49
CA THR A 267 -8.89 14.95 -5.99
C THR A 267 -9.09 14.53 -4.54
N LEU A 268 -8.92 13.23 -4.24
CA LEU A 268 -9.09 12.72 -2.87
C LEU A 268 -8.04 13.33 -1.95
N ASP A 269 -8.48 13.85 -0.82
CA ASP A 269 -7.63 14.22 0.32
C ASP A 269 -7.61 13.08 1.36
N ILE A 270 -6.72 13.15 2.36
CA ILE A 270 -6.64 12.14 3.45
C ILE A 270 -7.98 12.01 4.18
N GLU A 271 -8.72 13.11 4.32
CA GLU A 271 -10.03 13.14 4.97
C GLU A 271 -11.11 12.39 4.16
N ASP A 272 -10.91 12.21 2.85
CA ASP A 272 -11.82 11.48 1.97
C ASP A 272 -11.58 9.95 2.01
N VAL A 273 -10.50 9.50 2.66
CA VAL A 273 -10.15 8.07 2.78
C VAL A 273 -10.84 7.47 4.01
N PRO A 274 -11.63 6.39 3.87
CA PRO A 274 -12.35 5.78 4.98
C PRO A 274 -11.41 5.18 6.02
N GLN A 275 -11.82 5.19 7.29
CA GLN A 275 -11.06 4.59 8.38
C GLN A 275 -11.07 3.06 8.30
N LEU A 276 -9.96 2.44 8.69
CA LEU A 276 -9.83 0.98 8.76
C LEU A 276 -10.76 0.39 9.82
N ASP A 277 -11.27 -0.82 9.54
CA ASP A 277 -12.01 -1.59 10.53
C ASP A 277 -11.11 -1.98 11.72
N LEU A 278 -11.69 -2.23 12.89
CA LEU A 278 -10.96 -2.62 14.09
C LEU A 278 -10.07 -3.86 13.85
N GLY A 279 -10.52 -4.83 13.06
CA GLY A 279 -9.75 -6.03 12.72
C GLY A 279 -8.52 -5.75 11.84
N ASP A 280 -8.56 -4.69 11.03
CA ASP A 280 -7.48 -4.25 10.14
C ASP A 280 -6.58 -3.17 10.76
N SER A 281 -7.08 -2.51 11.80
CA SER A 281 -6.34 -1.47 12.53
C SER A 281 -5.26 -2.06 13.44
N VAL A 282 -4.18 -1.30 13.65
CA VAL A 282 -3.15 -1.62 14.65
C VAL A 282 -3.74 -1.74 16.05
N VAL A 283 -4.76 -0.94 16.37
CA VAL A 283 -5.43 -0.91 17.68
C VAL A 283 -6.04 -2.27 18.03
N GLY A 284 -6.64 -2.96 17.06
CA GLY A 284 -7.19 -4.31 17.25
C GLY A 284 -6.17 -5.44 17.05
N ALA A 285 -5.32 -5.34 16.02
CA ALA A 285 -4.40 -6.42 15.65
C ALA A 285 -3.20 -6.57 16.62
N PHE A 286 -2.62 -5.47 17.10
CA PHE A 286 -1.41 -5.49 17.92
C PHE A 286 -1.60 -6.16 19.29
N PRO A 287 -2.66 -5.90 20.07
CA PRO A 287 -2.87 -6.58 21.36
C PRO A 287 -3.03 -8.10 21.20
N SER A 288 -3.77 -8.55 20.18
CA SER A 288 -3.92 -9.98 19.88
C SER A 288 -2.57 -10.63 19.55
N PHE A 289 -1.74 -9.96 18.74
CA PHE A 289 -0.40 -10.44 18.41
C PHE A 289 0.51 -10.50 19.64
N ARG A 290 0.54 -9.42 20.45
CA ARG A 290 1.35 -9.33 21.67
C ARG A 290 1.00 -10.44 22.66
N ASN A 291 -0.29 -10.71 22.87
CA ASN A 291 -0.74 -11.77 23.78
C ASN A 291 -0.29 -13.15 23.32
N LYS A 292 -0.41 -13.45 22.01
CA LYS A 292 0.10 -14.71 21.42
C LYS A 292 1.62 -14.84 21.54
N LEU A 293 2.35 -13.74 21.34
CA LEU A 293 3.80 -13.73 21.48
C LEU A 293 4.24 -13.99 22.93
N GLN A 294 3.58 -13.35 23.90
CA GLN A 294 3.87 -13.54 25.32
C GLN A 294 3.55 -14.97 25.78
N ALA A 295 2.44 -15.55 25.32
CA ALA A 295 2.08 -16.94 25.59
C ALA A 295 3.19 -17.91 25.11
N GLU A 296 3.78 -17.65 23.96
CA GLU A 296 4.78 -18.54 23.34
C GLU A 296 6.23 -18.30 23.82
N CYS A 297 6.51 -17.10 24.34
CA CYS A 297 7.78 -16.81 24.99
C CYS A 297 7.87 -17.49 26.38
N GLY A 298 6.76 -17.60 27.13
CA GLY A 298 6.76 -18.17 28.48
C GLY A 298 7.61 -17.36 29.47
N THR A 299 7.86 -17.90 30.67
CA THR A 299 8.68 -17.27 31.73
C THR A 299 10.18 -17.25 31.40
N ASN A 300 10.63 -18.02 30.40
CA ASN A 300 12.01 -18.01 29.92
C ASN A 300 12.15 -17.03 28.74
N ASN A 301 12.79 -15.89 29.00
CA ASN A 301 12.99 -14.70 28.13
C ASN A 301 13.61 -14.91 26.72
N GLY A 302 13.61 -16.11 26.14
CA GLY A 302 14.20 -16.38 24.82
C GLY A 302 13.22 -16.17 23.67
N LEU A 303 13.08 -14.96 23.15
CA LEU A 303 12.39 -14.70 21.87
C LEU A 303 13.26 -15.19 20.69
N THR A 304 13.04 -16.40 20.18
CA THR A 304 13.77 -16.88 18.98
C THR A 304 13.13 -16.40 17.68
N THR A 305 13.92 -16.28 16.61
CA THR A 305 13.40 -15.96 15.25
C THR A 305 12.30 -16.92 14.84
N LEU A 306 12.46 -18.22 15.14
CA LEU A 306 11.45 -19.25 14.85
C LEU A 306 10.14 -19.02 15.63
N LYS A 307 10.21 -18.61 16.90
CA LYS A 307 9.01 -18.25 17.68
C LYS A 307 8.29 -17.05 17.07
N LEU A 308 9.05 -16.02 16.67
CA LEU A 308 8.47 -14.83 16.03
C LEU A 308 7.76 -15.20 14.71
N VAL A 309 8.39 -16.00 13.85
CA VAL A 309 7.80 -16.51 12.61
C VAL A 309 6.53 -17.33 12.89
N LYS A 310 6.59 -18.23 13.87
CA LYS A 310 5.43 -19.05 14.27
C LYS A 310 4.24 -18.19 14.66
N VAL A 311 4.46 -17.15 15.47
CA VAL A 311 3.39 -16.26 15.93
C VAL A 311 2.84 -15.39 14.79
N LEU A 312 3.70 -14.92 13.88
CA LEU A 312 3.27 -14.19 12.67
C LEU A 312 2.36 -15.06 11.80
N ILE A 313 2.79 -16.29 11.48
CA ILE A 313 1.99 -17.25 10.70
C ILE A 313 0.68 -17.58 11.42
N PHE A 314 0.71 -17.82 12.73
CA PHE A 314 -0.49 -18.14 13.51
C PHE A 314 -1.44 -16.94 13.70
N THR A 315 -0.97 -15.71 13.43
CA THR A 315 -1.82 -14.52 13.44
C THR A 315 -2.57 -14.37 12.12
N ALA A 316 -1.91 -14.66 10.99
CA ALA A 316 -2.49 -14.59 9.65
C ALA A 316 -2.98 -15.94 9.07
N TRP A 317 -3.05 -17.01 9.88
CA TRP A 317 -3.25 -18.37 9.36
C TRP A 317 -4.54 -18.56 8.56
N LYS A 318 -5.63 -17.88 8.94
CA LYS A 318 -6.91 -17.94 8.23
C LYS A 318 -6.80 -17.35 6.83
N ASP A 319 -6.11 -16.22 6.72
CA ASP A 319 -5.89 -15.53 5.45
C ASP A 319 -4.97 -16.37 4.56
N ILE A 320 -3.86 -16.90 5.12
CA ILE A 320 -2.90 -17.76 4.40
C ILE A 320 -3.57 -19.04 3.85
N LEU A 321 -4.46 -19.68 4.62
CA LEU A 321 -5.19 -20.85 4.13
C LEU A 321 -6.17 -20.51 3.00
N LEU A 322 -6.88 -19.38 3.13
CA LEU A 322 -7.81 -18.92 2.12
C LEU A 322 -7.07 -18.54 0.82
N THR A 323 -5.98 -17.79 0.91
CA THR A 323 -5.15 -17.42 -0.24
C THR A 323 -4.50 -18.63 -0.90
N GLY A 324 -4.03 -19.60 -0.11
CA GLY A 324 -3.49 -20.86 -0.62
C GLY A 324 -4.55 -21.68 -1.39
N PHE A 325 -5.77 -21.79 -0.86
CA PHE A 325 -6.88 -22.44 -1.55
C PHE A 325 -7.22 -21.74 -2.87
N LEU A 326 -7.35 -20.41 -2.86
CA LEU A 326 -7.60 -19.62 -4.07
C LEU A 326 -6.48 -19.76 -5.10
N GLY A 327 -5.22 -19.86 -4.66
CA GLY A 327 -4.07 -20.12 -5.52
C GLY A 327 -4.15 -21.47 -6.25
N ILE A 328 -4.59 -22.53 -5.55
CA ILE A 328 -4.82 -23.86 -6.15
C ILE A 328 -5.96 -23.80 -7.17
N VAL A 329 -7.09 -23.16 -6.82
CA VAL A 329 -8.24 -23.01 -7.73
C VAL A 329 -7.84 -22.23 -8.98
N TYR A 330 -7.10 -21.13 -8.82
CA TYR A 330 -6.52 -20.37 -9.92
C TYR A 330 -5.68 -21.26 -10.83
N THR A 331 -4.75 -22.02 -10.25
CA THR A 331 -3.86 -22.89 -11.03
C THR A 331 -4.63 -23.94 -11.81
N LEU A 332 -5.59 -24.62 -11.19
CA LEU A 332 -6.44 -25.59 -11.86
C LEU A 332 -7.19 -24.96 -13.04
N ALA A 333 -7.78 -23.77 -12.83
CA ALA A 333 -8.53 -23.05 -13.86
C ALA A 333 -7.65 -22.62 -15.05
N THR A 334 -6.43 -22.13 -14.80
CA THR A 334 -5.47 -21.73 -15.84
C THR A 334 -5.11 -22.89 -16.79
N TYR A 335 -4.96 -24.10 -16.24
CA TYR A 335 -4.58 -25.29 -17.02
C TYR A 335 -5.76 -25.96 -17.77
N VAL A 336 -7.01 -25.58 -17.50
CA VAL A 336 -8.18 -26.06 -18.28
C VAL A 336 -8.05 -25.65 -19.75
N GLY A 337 -7.54 -24.45 -20.04
CA GLY A 337 -7.36 -23.97 -21.40
C GLY A 337 -6.49 -24.90 -22.26
N PRO A 338 -5.20 -25.08 -21.92
CA PRO A 338 -4.33 -26.03 -22.61
C PRO A 338 -4.92 -27.44 -22.70
N TYR A 339 -5.54 -27.95 -21.63
CA TYR A 339 -6.14 -29.28 -21.61
C TYR A 339 -7.23 -29.47 -22.67
N LEU A 340 -8.06 -28.45 -22.93
CA LEU A 340 -9.18 -28.52 -23.87
C LEU A 340 -8.79 -28.28 -25.33
N ILE A 341 -7.61 -27.68 -25.62
CA ILE A 341 -7.21 -27.31 -27.00
C ILE A 341 -7.27 -28.49 -27.96
N ASP A 342 -6.76 -29.66 -27.57
CA ASP A 342 -6.77 -30.85 -28.43
C ASP A 342 -8.20 -31.31 -28.76
N THR A 343 -9.10 -31.28 -27.78
CA THR A 343 -10.53 -31.60 -27.97
C THR A 343 -11.23 -30.57 -28.86
N PHE A 344 -10.94 -29.27 -28.69
CA PHE A 344 -11.46 -28.23 -29.57
C PHE A 344 -11.06 -28.44 -31.03
N VAL A 345 -9.79 -28.77 -31.28
CA VAL A 345 -9.29 -29.03 -32.64
C VAL A 345 -9.96 -30.27 -33.23
N LYS A 346 -10.15 -31.34 -32.45
CA LYS A 346 -10.86 -32.56 -32.92
C LYS A 346 -12.32 -32.29 -33.26
N TYR A 347 -13.03 -31.53 -32.42
CA TYR A 347 -14.42 -31.14 -32.64
C TYR A 347 -14.60 -30.34 -33.94
N LEU A 348 -13.74 -29.33 -34.18
CA LEU A 348 -13.77 -28.49 -35.38
C LEU A 348 -13.53 -29.29 -36.67
N ASN A 349 -12.86 -30.44 -36.58
CA ASN A 349 -12.55 -31.30 -37.72
C ASN A 349 -13.55 -32.44 -37.94
N GLY A 350 -14.70 -32.41 -37.26
CA GLY A 350 -15.83 -33.29 -37.54
C GLY A 350 -15.87 -34.59 -36.73
N ARG A 351 -14.88 -34.85 -35.85
CA ARG A 351 -14.97 -35.91 -34.84
C ARG A 351 -15.80 -35.39 -33.67
N ARG A 352 -17.09 -35.72 -33.68
CA ARG A 352 -18.07 -35.34 -32.65
C ARG A 352 -18.48 -36.58 -31.87
N ASP A 353 -18.26 -36.58 -30.57
CA ASP A 353 -18.73 -37.66 -29.69
C ASP A 353 -20.24 -37.53 -29.47
N PHE A 354 -20.75 -36.29 -29.47
CA PHE A 354 -22.18 -35.99 -29.34
C PHE A 354 -22.54 -34.64 -29.99
N LYS A 355 -23.83 -34.43 -30.32
CA LYS A 355 -24.31 -33.25 -31.08
C LYS A 355 -24.04 -31.91 -30.39
N SER A 356 -24.00 -31.90 -29.05
CA SER A 356 -23.90 -30.69 -28.21
C SER A 356 -22.47 -30.35 -27.74
N GLU A 357 -21.46 -31.08 -28.21
CA GLU A 357 -20.09 -31.05 -27.65
C GLU A 357 -19.44 -29.67 -27.70
N GLY A 358 -19.60 -28.95 -28.81
CA GLY A 358 -19.05 -27.60 -28.96
C GLY A 358 -19.56 -26.62 -27.89
N TYR A 359 -20.84 -26.68 -27.53
CA TYR A 359 -21.42 -25.79 -26.51
C TYR A 359 -20.91 -26.12 -25.12
N VAL A 360 -20.74 -27.40 -24.80
CA VAL A 360 -20.16 -27.85 -23.52
C VAL A 360 -18.71 -27.38 -23.42
N LEU A 361 -17.92 -27.56 -24.48
CA LEU A 361 -16.51 -27.11 -24.52
C LEU A 361 -16.38 -25.60 -24.30
N VAL A 362 -17.18 -24.79 -25.02
CA VAL A 362 -17.18 -23.33 -24.86
C VAL A 362 -17.63 -22.92 -23.46
N SER A 363 -18.66 -23.55 -22.91
CA SER A 363 -19.19 -23.23 -21.58
C SER A 363 -18.20 -23.57 -20.47
N VAL A 364 -17.51 -24.72 -20.57
CA VAL A 364 -16.45 -25.11 -19.63
C VAL A 364 -15.27 -24.14 -19.71
N PHE A 365 -14.83 -23.79 -20.92
CA PHE A 365 -13.73 -22.84 -21.10
C PHE A 365 -14.06 -21.46 -20.54
N PHE A 366 -15.26 -20.93 -20.82
CA PHE A 366 -15.72 -19.65 -20.29
C PHE A 366 -15.81 -19.66 -18.75
N SER A 367 -16.40 -20.72 -18.18
CA SER A 367 -16.52 -20.88 -16.72
C SER A 367 -15.14 -20.97 -16.06
N ALA A 368 -14.21 -21.72 -16.66
CA ALA A 368 -12.83 -21.81 -16.18
C ALA A 368 -12.13 -20.45 -16.19
N LYS A 369 -12.26 -19.68 -17.29
CA LYS A 369 -11.68 -18.32 -17.36
C LYS A 369 -12.28 -17.35 -16.34
N LEU A 370 -13.58 -17.44 -16.06
CA LEU A 370 -14.22 -16.63 -15.03
C LEU A 370 -13.69 -16.99 -13.62
N VAL A 371 -13.56 -18.29 -13.33
CA VAL A 371 -12.99 -18.78 -12.05
C VAL A 371 -11.51 -18.37 -11.92
N GLU A 372 -10.74 -18.48 -13.00
CA GLU A 372 -9.33 -18.05 -13.07
C GLU A 372 -9.19 -16.57 -12.68
N CYS A 373 -9.96 -15.68 -13.33
CA CYS A 373 -9.89 -14.25 -13.06
C CYS A 373 -10.30 -13.89 -11.64
N ILE A 374 -11.40 -14.46 -11.13
CA ILE A 374 -11.89 -14.17 -9.77
C ILE A 374 -10.89 -14.67 -8.74
N SER A 375 -10.44 -15.93 -8.86
CA SER A 375 -9.52 -16.55 -7.90
C SER A 375 -8.18 -15.81 -7.86
N GLN A 376 -7.65 -15.41 -9.02
CA GLN A 376 -6.40 -14.65 -9.09
C GLN A 376 -6.50 -13.31 -8.35
N ARG A 377 -7.59 -12.55 -8.57
CA ARG A 377 -7.75 -11.23 -7.96
C ARG A 377 -7.94 -11.31 -6.44
N HIS A 378 -8.71 -12.29 -5.96
CA HIS A 378 -8.89 -12.50 -4.52
C HIS A 378 -7.65 -13.06 -3.83
N TRP A 379 -6.89 -13.92 -4.51
CA TRP A 379 -5.59 -14.38 -4.01
C TRP A 379 -4.62 -13.21 -3.81
N ILE A 380 -4.43 -12.38 -4.85
CA ILE A 380 -3.52 -11.21 -4.79
C ILE A 380 -3.97 -10.24 -3.69
N PHE A 381 -5.26 -9.91 -3.64
CA PHE A 381 -5.80 -8.98 -2.64
C PHE A 381 -5.61 -9.50 -1.20
N GLY A 382 -5.91 -10.77 -0.95
CA GLY A 382 -5.72 -11.38 0.37
C GLY A 382 -4.25 -11.41 0.81
N ALA A 383 -3.33 -11.69 -0.12
CA ALA A 383 -1.90 -11.68 0.16
C ALA A 383 -1.38 -10.27 0.51
N GLN A 384 -1.81 -9.25 -0.23
CA GLN A 384 -1.47 -7.83 0.05
C GLN A 384 -2.05 -7.33 1.38
N LEU A 385 -3.26 -7.76 1.74
CA LEU A 385 -3.85 -7.41 3.03
C LEU A 385 -3.05 -8.02 4.19
N ALA A 386 -2.60 -9.27 4.04
CA ALA A 386 -1.75 -9.94 5.01
C ALA A 386 -0.37 -9.25 5.15
N GLU A 387 0.25 -8.85 4.04
CA GLU A 387 1.48 -8.05 3.99
C GLU A 387 1.36 -6.78 4.85
N ILE A 388 0.33 -5.96 4.60
CA ILE A 388 0.13 -4.69 5.31
C ILE A 388 -0.10 -4.91 6.81
N ARG A 389 -0.92 -5.91 7.17
CA ARG A 389 -1.18 -6.26 8.58
C ARG A 389 0.09 -6.68 9.31
N VAL A 390 0.90 -7.56 8.71
CA VAL A 390 2.18 -8.03 9.27
C VAL A 390 3.14 -6.87 9.47
N ARG A 391 3.31 -6.03 8.44
CA ARG A 391 4.14 -4.83 8.50
C ARG A 391 3.71 -3.90 9.65
N ALA A 392 2.43 -3.57 9.73
CA ALA A 392 1.91 -2.63 10.72
C ALA A 392 2.12 -3.12 12.17
N VAL A 393 1.91 -4.41 12.43
CA VAL A 393 2.14 -5.03 13.75
C VAL A 393 3.62 -5.03 14.11
N LEU A 394 4.51 -5.37 13.19
CA LEU A 394 5.97 -5.38 13.42
C LEU A 394 6.50 -3.97 13.68
N VAL A 395 6.09 -2.98 12.88
CA VAL A 395 6.44 -1.58 13.07
C VAL A 395 6.02 -1.10 14.46
N THR A 396 4.79 -1.39 14.87
CA THR A 396 4.29 -1.04 16.21
C THR A 396 5.07 -1.73 17.33
N MET A 397 5.51 -2.98 17.11
CA MET A 397 6.30 -3.70 18.09
C MET A 397 7.71 -3.13 18.26
N VAL A 398 8.39 -2.84 17.14
CA VAL A 398 9.71 -2.21 17.14
C VAL A 398 9.62 -0.81 17.75
N TYR A 399 8.58 -0.05 17.45
CA TYR A 399 8.32 1.26 18.05
C TYR A 399 8.18 1.16 19.57
N ASN A 400 7.28 0.30 20.06
CA ASN A 400 7.06 0.11 21.49
C ASN A 400 8.32 -0.36 22.22
N LYS A 401 9.10 -1.27 21.61
CA LYS A 401 10.40 -1.68 22.16
C LYS A 401 11.40 -0.52 22.18
N GLY A 402 11.45 0.29 21.11
CA GLY A 402 12.28 1.48 21.02
C GLY A 402 12.10 2.45 22.20
N LEU A 403 10.87 2.57 22.69
CA LEU A 403 10.52 3.40 23.85
C LEU A 403 10.95 2.80 25.19
N THR A 404 11.02 1.47 25.31
CA THR A 404 11.31 0.77 26.58
C THR A 404 12.76 0.33 26.73
N LEU A 405 13.60 0.43 25.70
CA LEU A 405 15.01 0.03 25.77
C LEU A 405 15.81 0.77 26.86
N SER A 406 16.71 0.03 27.50
CA SER A 406 17.73 0.58 28.41
C SER A 406 18.71 1.52 27.68
N CYS A 407 19.31 2.47 28.40
CA CYS A 407 20.29 3.41 27.81
C CYS A 407 21.56 2.70 27.30
N GLN A 408 21.97 1.61 27.94
CA GLN A 408 23.11 0.79 27.49
C GLN A 408 22.79 0.09 26.15
N SER A 409 21.63 -0.55 26.04
CA SER A 409 21.21 -1.17 24.78
C SER A 409 20.97 -0.15 23.67
N LYS A 410 20.53 1.08 24.01
CA LYS A 410 20.39 2.19 23.06
C LYS A 410 21.73 2.69 22.52
N GLN A 411 22.80 2.74 23.32
CA GLN A 411 24.12 3.17 22.81
C GLN A 411 24.69 2.20 21.76
N GLY A 412 24.33 0.91 21.83
CA GLY A 412 24.72 -0.09 20.84
C GLY A 412 24.01 0.06 19.49
N HIS A 413 22.93 0.85 19.40
CA HIS A 413 22.13 1.02 18.20
C HIS A 413 21.86 2.48 17.87
N THR A 414 22.22 2.91 16.66
CA THR A 414 21.94 4.28 16.24
C THR A 414 20.44 4.48 15.98
N SER A 415 19.94 5.71 16.11
CA SER A 415 18.55 6.03 15.74
C SER A 415 18.24 5.67 14.28
N GLY A 416 19.22 5.80 13.39
CA GLY A 416 19.11 5.37 11.99
C GLY A 416 18.92 3.86 11.82
N GLU A 417 19.56 3.03 12.64
CA GLU A 417 19.36 1.57 12.62
C GLU A 417 17.96 1.18 13.07
N ILE A 418 17.42 1.82 14.12
CA ILE A 418 16.06 1.54 14.60
C ILE A 418 15.02 1.94 13.55
N ILE A 419 15.20 3.11 12.90
CA ILE A 419 14.35 3.53 11.78
C ILE A 419 14.45 2.53 10.64
N ASN A 420 15.64 2.00 10.34
CA ASN A 420 15.84 0.99 9.31
C ASN A 420 15.12 -0.33 9.63
N PHE A 421 15.05 -0.74 10.91
CA PHE A 421 14.26 -1.91 11.31
C PHE A 421 12.77 -1.76 10.98
N MET A 422 12.25 -0.53 11.08
CA MET A 422 10.82 -0.23 10.85
C MET A 422 10.51 0.03 9.37
N ALA A 423 11.37 0.79 8.68
CA ALA A 423 11.14 1.20 7.31
C ALA A 423 11.53 0.13 6.30
N VAL A 424 12.60 -0.63 6.55
CA VAL A 424 13.15 -1.60 5.58
C VAL A 424 12.93 -3.03 6.05
N ASP A 425 13.35 -3.38 7.26
CA ASP A 425 13.28 -4.78 7.68
C ASP A 425 11.82 -5.23 7.93
N ALA A 426 10.97 -4.42 8.54
CA ALA A 426 9.55 -4.75 8.70
C ALA A 426 8.77 -4.76 7.37
N GLU A 427 9.15 -3.90 6.41
CA GLU A 427 8.59 -3.91 5.06
C GLU A 427 8.92 -5.21 4.34
N ARG A 428 10.20 -5.61 4.31
CA ARG A 428 10.62 -6.89 3.70
C ARG A 428 9.92 -8.11 4.30
N VAL A 429 9.71 -8.11 5.61
CA VAL A 429 8.96 -9.19 6.27
C VAL A 429 7.49 -9.17 5.87
N GLY A 430 6.90 -7.99 5.71
CA GLY A 430 5.59 -7.83 5.09
C GLY A 430 5.56 -8.40 3.67
N ASP A 431 6.46 -7.95 2.79
CA ASP A 431 6.53 -8.35 1.38
C ASP A 431 6.62 -9.87 1.20
N SER A 432 7.25 -10.56 2.16
CA SER A 432 7.35 -12.02 2.16
C SER A 432 5.99 -12.73 2.16
N ALA A 433 4.93 -12.09 2.67
CA ALA A 433 3.57 -12.62 2.65
C ALA A 433 3.02 -12.77 1.22
N TYR A 434 3.45 -11.91 0.29
CA TYR A 434 3.09 -12.01 -1.13
C TYR A 434 3.68 -13.27 -1.78
N TYR A 435 4.93 -13.59 -1.45
CA TYR A 435 5.69 -14.72 -2.03
C TYR A 435 5.51 -16.05 -1.30
N ILE A 436 4.71 -16.11 -0.23
CA ILE A 436 4.62 -17.28 0.66
C ILE A 436 4.15 -18.55 -0.07
N HIS A 437 3.35 -18.39 -1.13
CA HIS A 437 2.78 -19.50 -1.88
C HIS A 437 3.66 -20.00 -3.03
N ASP A 438 4.57 -19.18 -3.53
CA ASP A 438 5.34 -19.45 -4.74
C ASP A 438 6.14 -20.77 -4.68
N PRO A 439 6.88 -21.10 -3.59
CA PRO A 439 7.74 -22.29 -3.58
C PRO A 439 6.99 -23.62 -3.78
N TRP A 440 5.81 -23.77 -3.14
CA TRP A 440 5.04 -25.01 -3.25
C TRP A 440 4.07 -24.98 -4.44
N MET A 441 3.62 -23.79 -4.86
CA MET A 441 2.79 -23.63 -6.06
C MET A 441 3.55 -24.01 -7.33
N VAL A 442 4.85 -23.73 -7.42
CA VAL A 442 5.71 -24.20 -8.53
C VAL A 442 5.62 -25.72 -8.68
N LEU A 443 5.68 -26.48 -7.57
CA LEU A 443 5.60 -27.95 -7.61
C LEU A 443 4.25 -28.44 -8.14
N VAL A 444 3.16 -27.80 -7.70
CA VAL A 444 1.79 -28.11 -8.15
C VAL A 444 1.63 -27.81 -9.64
N GLN A 445 2.12 -26.65 -10.11
CA GLN A 445 2.06 -26.23 -11.51
C GLN A 445 2.86 -27.16 -12.43
N VAL A 446 4.10 -27.50 -12.05
CA VAL A 446 4.93 -28.47 -12.77
C VAL A 446 4.23 -29.82 -12.86
N ALA A 447 3.66 -30.32 -11.75
CA ALA A 447 2.97 -31.61 -11.72
C ALA A 447 1.76 -31.64 -12.68
N ILE A 448 0.90 -30.61 -12.64
CA ILE A 448 -0.26 -30.50 -13.54
C ILE A 448 0.19 -30.36 -15.00
N ALA A 449 1.20 -29.54 -15.28
CA ALA A 449 1.76 -29.38 -16.62
C ALA A 449 2.27 -30.72 -17.17
N LEU A 450 3.00 -31.51 -16.37
CA LEU A 450 3.50 -32.83 -16.76
C LEU A 450 2.37 -33.83 -17.03
N LEU A 451 1.29 -33.81 -16.23
CA LEU A 451 0.11 -34.66 -16.47
C LEU A 451 -0.55 -34.34 -17.83
N ILE A 452 -0.67 -33.05 -18.17
CA ILE A 452 -1.23 -32.61 -19.46
C ILE A 452 -0.31 -32.99 -20.62
N LEU A 453 1.00 -32.77 -20.47
CA LEU A 453 1.99 -33.15 -21.48
C LEU A 453 2.04 -34.67 -21.67
N TYR A 454 1.96 -35.45 -20.60
CA TYR A 454 1.94 -36.91 -20.69
C TYR A 454 0.68 -37.42 -21.41
N LYS A 455 -0.48 -36.82 -21.14
CA LYS A 455 -1.73 -37.15 -21.86
C LYS A 455 -1.60 -36.89 -23.37
N ASN A 456 -0.99 -35.78 -23.76
CA ASN A 456 -0.96 -35.36 -25.16
C ASN A 456 0.22 -35.94 -25.96
N LEU A 457 1.39 -36.09 -25.32
CA LEU A 457 2.66 -36.42 -25.96
C LEU A 457 3.27 -37.73 -25.43
N GLY A 458 2.61 -38.45 -24.52
CA GLY A 458 3.09 -39.72 -23.97
C GLY A 458 4.45 -39.57 -23.26
N LEU A 459 5.34 -40.54 -23.49
CA LEU A 459 6.68 -40.57 -22.86
C LEU A 459 7.58 -39.39 -23.26
N ALA A 460 7.29 -38.68 -24.36
CA ALA A 460 8.05 -37.50 -24.75
C ALA A 460 7.91 -36.32 -23.75
N SER A 461 6.93 -36.36 -22.84
CA SER A 461 6.81 -35.40 -21.73
C SER A 461 8.02 -35.43 -20.78
N VAL A 462 8.73 -36.57 -20.67
CA VAL A 462 9.97 -36.66 -19.89
C VAL A 462 11.09 -35.86 -20.54
N ALA A 463 11.20 -35.89 -21.87
CA ALA A 463 12.15 -35.06 -22.61
C ALA A 463 11.85 -33.57 -22.42
N ALA A 464 10.57 -33.19 -22.41
CA ALA A 464 10.13 -31.82 -22.11
C ALA A 464 10.54 -31.38 -20.69
N PHE A 465 10.37 -32.27 -19.70
CA PHE A 465 10.77 -32.01 -18.32
C PHE A 465 12.28 -31.79 -18.19
N VAL A 466 13.09 -32.67 -18.79
CA VAL A 466 14.54 -32.55 -18.80
C VAL A 466 14.98 -31.27 -19.51
N ALA A 467 14.39 -30.94 -20.66
CA ALA A 467 14.68 -29.69 -21.37
C ALA A 467 14.35 -28.46 -20.52
N THR A 468 13.25 -28.50 -19.77
CA THR A 468 12.83 -27.44 -18.85
C THR A 468 13.84 -27.27 -17.70
N ILE A 469 14.34 -28.36 -17.13
CA ILE A 469 15.40 -28.32 -16.11
C ILE A 469 16.70 -27.75 -16.69
N LEU A 470 17.09 -28.14 -17.91
CA LEU A 470 18.29 -27.62 -18.56
C LEU A 470 18.20 -26.10 -18.80
N VAL A 471 17.04 -25.62 -19.25
CA VAL A 471 16.77 -24.17 -19.36
C VAL A 471 16.89 -23.50 -18.00
N MET A 472 16.31 -24.06 -16.94
CA MET A 472 16.41 -23.52 -15.58
C MET A 472 17.87 -23.41 -15.13
N LEU A 473 18.67 -24.46 -15.34
CA LEU A 473 20.10 -24.48 -15.00
C LEU A 473 20.92 -23.46 -15.81
N ALA A 474 20.57 -23.26 -17.09
CA ALA A 474 21.23 -22.28 -17.95
C ALA A 474 20.97 -20.82 -17.54
N ASN A 475 19.83 -20.53 -16.89
CA ASN A 475 19.49 -19.19 -16.42
C ASN A 475 20.15 -18.82 -15.08
N PHE A 476 20.50 -19.82 -14.25
CA PHE A 476 21.14 -19.61 -12.95
C PHE A 476 22.40 -18.72 -12.96
N PRO A 477 23.39 -18.88 -13.87
CA PRO A 477 24.56 -18.00 -13.91
C PRO A 477 24.21 -16.56 -14.27
N LEU A 478 23.21 -16.33 -15.15
CA LEU A 478 22.74 -14.98 -15.49
C LEU A 478 22.07 -14.31 -14.29
N GLY A 479 21.24 -15.05 -13.55
CA GLY A 479 20.64 -14.58 -12.30
C GLY A 479 21.69 -14.20 -11.25
N LYS A 480 22.70 -15.05 -11.03
CA LYS A 480 23.83 -14.76 -10.12
C LYS A 480 24.62 -13.53 -10.54
N LEU A 481 24.84 -13.34 -11.84
CA LEU A 481 25.55 -12.18 -12.36
C LEU A 481 24.73 -10.89 -12.14
N GLN A 482 23.41 -10.98 -12.36
CA GLN A 482 22.47 -9.89 -12.12
C GLN A 482 22.42 -9.50 -10.64
N GLU A 483 22.35 -10.46 -9.72
CA GLU A 483 22.41 -10.24 -8.25
C GLU A 483 23.75 -9.58 -7.85
N LYS A 484 24.88 -10.09 -8.34
CA LYS A 484 26.21 -9.51 -8.08
C LYS A 484 26.31 -8.06 -8.55
N PHE A 485 25.80 -7.76 -9.75
CA PHE A 485 25.79 -6.40 -10.27
C PHE A 485 24.83 -5.48 -9.51
N GLN A 486 23.66 -5.97 -9.10
CA GLN A 486 22.74 -5.23 -8.25
C GLN A 486 23.39 -4.84 -6.91
N GLY A 487 24.13 -5.76 -6.28
CA GLY A 487 24.90 -5.46 -5.07
C GLY A 487 25.96 -4.37 -5.30
N LYS A 488 26.69 -4.40 -6.42
CA LYS A 488 27.67 -3.35 -6.78
C LYS A 488 27.04 -2.00 -7.13
N ILE A 489 25.85 -2.00 -7.75
CA ILE A 489 25.07 -0.78 -7.98
C ILE A 489 24.69 -0.17 -6.63
N MET A 490 24.18 -0.97 -5.69
CA MET A 490 23.78 -0.49 -4.37
C MET A 490 24.98 0.10 -3.60
N GLU A 491 26.12 -0.59 -3.59
CA GLU A 491 27.36 -0.08 -2.97
C GLU A 491 27.80 1.28 -3.55
N SER A 492 27.75 1.44 -4.88
CA SER A 492 28.10 2.69 -5.55
C SER A 492 27.07 3.79 -5.29
N LYS A 493 25.78 3.43 -5.27
CA LYS A 493 24.66 4.33 -4.98
C LYS A 493 24.74 4.87 -3.55
N ASP A 494 25.05 4.02 -2.56
CA ASP A 494 25.19 4.42 -1.15
C ASP A 494 26.34 5.43 -0.97
N ARG A 495 27.48 5.18 -1.62
CA ARG A 495 28.62 6.13 -1.61
C ARG A 495 28.23 7.48 -2.21
N ARG A 496 27.50 7.49 -3.32
CA ARG A 496 26.97 8.72 -3.92
C ARG A 496 25.99 9.42 -2.98
N MET A 497 25.05 8.67 -2.41
CA MET A 497 24.00 9.21 -1.53
C MET A 497 24.59 9.85 -0.27
N LYS A 498 25.58 9.20 0.34
CA LYS A 498 26.33 9.75 1.47
C LYS A 498 27.01 11.08 1.11
N ALA A 499 27.72 11.13 -0.02
CA ALA A 499 28.35 12.35 -0.48
C ALA A 499 27.33 13.47 -0.78
N THR A 500 26.22 13.16 -1.45
CA THR A 500 25.13 14.11 -1.71
C THR A 500 24.53 14.65 -0.41
N SER A 501 24.29 13.79 0.59
CA SER A 501 23.75 14.21 1.90
C SER A 501 24.71 15.12 2.66
N GLU A 502 26.01 14.81 2.67
CA GLU A 502 27.03 15.64 3.33
C GLU A 502 27.16 17.01 2.67
N ILE A 503 27.05 17.07 1.33
CA ILE A 503 27.08 18.30 0.57
C ILE A 503 25.84 19.16 0.84
N LEU A 504 24.65 18.57 0.83
CA LEU A 504 23.40 19.30 1.10
C LEU A 504 23.39 19.88 2.53
N ARG A 505 23.86 19.12 3.52
CA ARG A 505 23.96 19.60 4.92
C ARG A 505 24.88 20.81 5.06
N ASN A 506 25.95 20.86 4.26
CA ASN A 506 26.95 21.91 4.31
C ASN A 506 26.82 22.93 3.16
N MET A 507 25.68 22.96 2.45
CA MET A 507 25.49 23.79 1.25
C MET A 507 25.80 25.26 1.53
N ARG A 508 25.42 25.77 2.71
CA ARG A 508 25.74 27.14 3.15
C ARG A 508 27.23 27.48 3.04
N ILE A 509 28.06 26.60 3.60
CA ILE A 509 29.52 26.76 3.63
C ILE A 509 30.09 26.64 2.21
N LEU A 510 29.60 25.68 1.43
CA LEU A 510 30.08 25.44 0.06
C LEU A 510 29.84 26.66 -0.85
N LYS A 511 28.66 27.30 -0.78
CA LYS A 511 28.37 28.48 -1.58
C LYS A 511 29.19 29.70 -1.12
N LEU A 512 29.34 29.89 0.20
CA LEU A 512 30.17 30.98 0.75
C LEU A 512 31.63 30.90 0.28
N GLN A 513 32.16 29.69 0.08
CA GLN A 513 33.52 29.44 -0.39
C GLN A 513 33.63 29.30 -1.93
N GLY A 514 32.51 29.34 -2.66
CA GLY A 514 32.51 29.13 -4.11
C GLY A 514 32.92 27.71 -4.56
N TRP A 515 32.80 26.70 -3.69
CA TRP A 515 33.26 25.32 -3.96
C TRP A 515 32.23 24.43 -4.67
N GLU A 516 31.05 24.97 -4.98
CA GLU A 516 29.91 24.26 -5.57
C GLU A 516 30.30 23.36 -6.76
N MET A 517 31.00 23.92 -7.76
CA MET A 517 31.33 23.18 -8.98
C MET A 517 32.36 22.05 -8.73
N LYS A 518 33.24 22.20 -7.74
CA LYS A 518 34.21 21.16 -7.37
C LYS A 518 33.51 19.95 -6.76
N PHE A 519 32.54 20.20 -5.86
CA PHE A 519 31.73 19.13 -5.26
C PHE A 519 30.72 18.52 -6.26
N LEU A 520 30.19 19.31 -7.20
CA LEU A 520 29.38 18.79 -8.31
C LEU A 520 30.17 17.81 -9.20
N SER A 521 31.44 18.14 -9.51
CA SER A 521 32.34 17.23 -10.24
C SER A 521 32.51 15.91 -9.50
N ARG A 522 32.69 15.96 -8.18
CA ARG A 522 32.82 14.77 -7.34
C ARG A 522 31.57 13.89 -7.36
N ILE A 523 30.37 14.47 -7.32
CA ILE A 523 29.12 13.72 -7.46
C ILE A 523 29.04 13.07 -8.85
N THR A 524 29.44 13.80 -9.89
CA THR A 524 29.40 13.30 -11.28
C THR A 524 30.36 12.11 -11.48
N GLU A 525 31.55 12.13 -10.86
CA GLU A 525 32.47 10.98 -10.84
C GLU A 525 31.82 9.73 -10.20
N LEU A 526 31.16 9.91 -9.04
CA LEU A 526 30.45 8.83 -8.36
C LEU A 526 29.29 8.30 -9.21
N ARG A 527 28.56 9.19 -9.91
CA ARG A 527 27.49 8.81 -10.84
C ARG A 527 28.02 8.04 -12.05
N ASN A 528 29.20 8.37 -12.56
CA ASN A 528 29.80 7.63 -13.68
C ASN A 528 30.19 6.20 -13.28
N ALA A 529 30.73 6.02 -12.06
CA ALA A 529 31.00 4.69 -11.52
C ALA A 529 29.70 3.87 -11.34
N GLU A 530 28.66 4.49 -10.78
CA GLU A 530 27.33 3.88 -10.63
C GLU A 530 26.72 3.49 -11.99
N SER A 531 26.76 4.42 -12.96
CA SER A 531 26.24 4.20 -14.32
C SER A 531 26.97 3.07 -15.04
N GLY A 532 28.28 2.87 -14.75
CA GLY A 532 29.05 1.75 -15.28
C GLY A 532 28.55 0.38 -14.79
N TRP A 533 28.12 0.29 -13.53
CA TRP A 533 27.51 -0.93 -12.98
C TRP A 533 26.05 -1.08 -13.43
N LEU A 534 25.28 0.01 -13.46
CA LEU A 534 23.91 0.04 -13.98
C LEU A 534 23.86 -0.47 -15.42
N LYS A 535 24.80 -0.03 -16.26
CA LYS A 535 24.97 -0.52 -17.63
C LYS A 535 25.08 -2.05 -17.64
N LYS A 536 26.04 -2.62 -16.90
CA LYS A 536 26.27 -4.07 -16.86
C LYS A 536 25.02 -4.83 -16.40
N PHE A 537 24.32 -4.36 -15.38
CA PHE A 537 23.07 -4.95 -14.90
C PHE A 537 21.97 -4.95 -15.98
N LEU A 538 21.70 -3.80 -16.60
CA LEU A 538 20.63 -3.68 -17.60
C LEU A 538 20.92 -4.51 -18.87
N TYR A 539 22.17 -4.59 -19.32
CA TYR A 539 22.53 -5.47 -20.45
C TYR A 539 22.42 -6.96 -20.08
N THR A 540 22.78 -7.37 -18.86
CA THR A 540 22.53 -8.73 -18.38
C THR A 540 21.02 -9.04 -18.31
N SER A 541 20.20 -8.06 -17.91
CA SER A 541 18.74 -8.18 -17.92
C SER A 541 18.17 -8.34 -19.34
N ALA A 542 18.72 -7.62 -20.33
CA ALA A 542 18.37 -7.81 -21.74
C ALA A 542 18.73 -9.22 -22.24
N MET A 543 19.89 -9.77 -21.84
CA MET A 543 20.29 -11.15 -22.15
C MET A 543 19.37 -12.17 -21.48
N THR A 544 18.99 -11.93 -20.22
CA THR A 544 18.04 -12.79 -19.49
C THR A 544 16.66 -12.79 -20.16
N SER A 545 16.21 -11.63 -20.66
CA SER A 545 14.98 -11.51 -21.43
C SER A 545 15.05 -12.29 -22.76
N PHE A 546 16.19 -12.29 -23.44
CA PHE A 546 16.41 -13.10 -24.64
C PHE A 546 16.29 -14.59 -24.36
N VAL A 547 16.95 -15.08 -23.31
CA VAL A 547 16.87 -16.50 -22.90
C VAL A 547 15.46 -16.86 -22.46
N PHE A 548 14.76 -15.95 -21.76
CA PHE A 548 13.34 -16.09 -21.43
C PHE A 548 12.52 -16.39 -22.67
N TRP A 549 12.42 -15.47 -23.62
CA TRP A 549 11.54 -15.69 -24.76
C TRP A 549 11.98 -16.82 -25.72
N GLY A 550 13.26 -17.22 -25.68
CA GLY A 550 13.77 -18.39 -26.42
C GLY A 550 13.49 -19.75 -25.76
N ALA A 551 13.23 -19.78 -24.44
CA ALA A 551 13.09 -21.02 -23.67
C ALA A 551 11.95 -21.94 -24.14
N PRO A 552 10.69 -21.47 -24.36
CA PRO A 552 9.60 -22.33 -24.81
C PRO A 552 9.89 -23.00 -26.16
N THR A 553 10.57 -22.27 -27.05
CA THR A 553 11.00 -22.82 -28.33
C THR A 553 11.97 -23.98 -28.10
N PHE A 554 13.01 -23.78 -27.31
CA PHE A 554 13.99 -24.83 -27.04
C PHE A 554 13.32 -26.09 -26.45
N VAL A 555 12.45 -25.92 -25.45
CA VAL A 555 11.69 -27.03 -24.86
C VAL A 555 10.81 -27.72 -25.90
N SER A 556 10.11 -26.96 -26.74
CA SER A 556 9.25 -27.52 -27.79
C SER A 556 10.02 -28.30 -28.85
N VAL A 557 11.21 -27.84 -29.26
CA VAL A 557 12.07 -28.52 -30.23
C VAL A 557 12.54 -29.87 -29.69
N VAL A 558 13.09 -29.89 -28.47
CA VAL A 558 13.53 -31.14 -27.82
C VAL A 558 12.37 -32.12 -27.69
N THR A 559 11.19 -31.62 -27.32
CA THR A 559 9.99 -32.44 -27.13
C THR A 559 9.46 -33.03 -28.44
N PHE A 560 9.37 -32.22 -29.50
CA PHE A 560 8.87 -32.70 -30.80
C PHE A 560 9.87 -33.60 -31.52
N CYS A 561 11.17 -33.35 -31.39
CA CYS A 561 12.20 -34.28 -31.84
C CYS A 561 12.08 -35.65 -31.12
N ALA A 562 11.87 -35.66 -29.80
CA ALA A 562 11.62 -36.90 -29.06
C ALA A 562 10.33 -37.61 -29.54
N CYS A 563 9.26 -36.86 -29.82
CA CYS A 563 8.04 -37.44 -30.39
C CYS A 563 8.30 -38.13 -31.74
N MET A 564 9.10 -37.52 -32.61
CA MET A 564 9.47 -38.11 -33.90
C MET A 564 10.27 -39.40 -33.73
N LEU A 565 11.27 -39.40 -32.85
CA LEU A 565 12.11 -40.58 -32.58
C LEU A 565 11.31 -41.74 -31.97
N MET A 566 10.30 -41.42 -31.15
CA MET A 566 9.43 -42.41 -30.50
C MET A 566 8.20 -42.81 -31.34
N GLY A 567 8.04 -42.25 -32.54
CA GLY A 567 6.91 -42.54 -33.43
C GLY A 567 5.55 -42.05 -32.93
N ILE A 568 5.53 -41.02 -32.08
CA ILE A 568 4.30 -40.45 -31.52
C ILE A 568 3.67 -39.49 -32.56
N PRO A 569 2.37 -39.64 -32.90
CA PRO A 569 1.71 -38.83 -33.92
C PRO A 569 1.60 -37.35 -33.48
N LEU A 570 2.23 -36.48 -34.27
CA LEU A 570 2.26 -35.03 -34.09
C LEU A 570 1.00 -34.40 -34.71
N GLU A 571 -0.11 -34.38 -33.96
CA GLU A 571 -1.35 -33.73 -34.35
C GLU A 571 -1.37 -32.25 -33.94
N SER A 572 -2.00 -31.39 -34.75
CA SER A 572 -2.02 -29.94 -34.51
C SER A 572 -2.61 -29.54 -33.14
N GLY A 573 -3.66 -30.23 -32.68
CA GLY A 573 -4.27 -30.03 -31.36
C GLY A 573 -3.33 -30.33 -30.19
N LYS A 574 -2.59 -31.45 -30.26
CA LYS A 574 -1.60 -31.86 -29.25
C LYS A 574 -0.45 -30.87 -29.15
N ILE A 575 0.02 -30.36 -30.28
CA ILE A 575 1.13 -29.41 -30.35
C ILE A 575 0.72 -28.05 -29.81
N LEU A 576 -0.44 -27.51 -30.22
CA LEU A 576 -0.94 -26.24 -29.70
C LEU A 576 -1.19 -26.31 -28.19
N SER A 577 -1.70 -27.44 -27.70
CA SER A 577 -1.84 -27.69 -26.27
C SER A 577 -0.48 -27.70 -25.54
N ALA A 578 0.51 -28.42 -26.06
CA ALA A 578 1.85 -28.47 -25.49
C ALA A 578 2.54 -27.10 -25.47
N LEU A 579 2.46 -26.33 -26.56
CA LEU A 579 3.00 -24.97 -26.64
C LEU A 579 2.35 -24.03 -25.61
N ALA A 580 1.03 -24.13 -25.41
CA ALA A 580 0.33 -23.37 -24.38
C ALA A 580 0.79 -23.77 -22.96
N THR A 581 0.95 -25.07 -22.70
CA THR A 581 1.47 -25.59 -21.42
C THR A 581 2.89 -25.11 -21.13
N PHE A 582 3.79 -25.09 -22.12
CA PHE A 582 5.16 -24.59 -21.94
C PHE A 582 5.20 -23.09 -21.60
N ARG A 583 4.35 -22.27 -22.22
CA ARG A 583 4.28 -20.83 -21.92
C ARG A 583 3.80 -20.56 -20.48
N ILE A 584 2.81 -21.31 -20.00
CA ILE A 584 2.31 -21.16 -18.62
C ILE A 584 3.37 -21.64 -17.61
N LEU A 585 4.06 -22.74 -17.89
CA LEU A 585 5.10 -23.28 -17.01
C LEU A 585 6.32 -22.35 -16.88
N GLN A 586 6.50 -21.44 -17.82
CA GLN A 586 7.64 -20.56 -17.87
C GLN A 586 7.66 -19.53 -16.72
N GLU A 587 6.56 -18.81 -16.52
CA GLU A 587 6.45 -17.76 -15.50
C GLU A 587 6.94 -18.19 -14.10
N PRO A 588 6.47 -19.30 -13.51
CA PRO A 588 6.91 -19.75 -12.17
C PRO A 588 8.38 -20.18 -12.12
N ILE A 589 8.97 -20.64 -13.23
CA ILE A 589 10.39 -21.01 -13.27
C ILE A 589 11.28 -19.77 -13.17
N TYR A 590 10.86 -18.67 -13.80
CA TYR A 590 11.64 -17.43 -13.83
C TYR A 590 11.44 -16.55 -12.60
N SER A 591 10.33 -16.66 -11.87
CA SER A 591 10.12 -15.95 -10.60
C SER A 591 10.79 -16.63 -9.40
N LEU A 592 11.28 -17.87 -9.57
CA LEU A 592 11.89 -18.66 -8.49
C LEU A 592 13.15 -18.01 -7.88
N PRO A 593 14.11 -17.45 -8.65
CA PRO A 593 15.27 -16.76 -8.08
C PRO A 593 14.88 -15.56 -7.19
N ASP A 594 13.88 -14.77 -7.62
CA ASP A 594 13.38 -13.64 -6.84
C ASP A 594 12.73 -14.12 -5.53
N THR A 595 11.96 -15.21 -5.59
CA THR A 595 11.36 -15.86 -4.43
C THR A 595 12.43 -16.32 -3.43
N ILE A 596 13.50 -16.99 -3.90
CA ILE A 596 14.62 -17.41 -3.04
C ILE A 596 15.30 -16.19 -2.40
N SER A 597 15.57 -15.15 -3.19
CA SER A 597 16.18 -13.92 -2.70
C SER A 597 15.34 -13.28 -1.60
N MET A 598 14.01 -13.20 -1.80
CA MET A 598 13.08 -12.68 -0.80
C MET A 598 13.06 -13.52 0.48
N ILE A 599 13.08 -14.85 0.39
CA ILE A 599 13.15 -15.73 1.57
C ILE A 599 14.44 -15.49 2.37
N VAL A 600 15.59 -15.40 1.68
CA VAL A 600 16.89 -15.16 2.32
C VAL A 600 16.93 -13.78 2.99
N GLN A 601 16.46 -12.73 2.30
CA GLN A 601 16.42 -11.38 2.85
C GLN A 601 15.47 -11.28 4.05
N THR A 602 14.28 -11.89 3.95
CA THR A 602 13.27 -11.94 5.02
C THR A 602 13.84 -12.59 6.27
N LYS A 603 14.58 -13.70 6.12
CA LYS A 603 15.25 -14.35 7.24
C LYS A 603 16.22 -13.40 7.96
N VAL A 604 17.06 -12.69 7.20
CA VAL A 604 18.03 -11.72 7.78
C VAL A 604 17.31 -10.58 8.51
N SER A 605 16.24 -10.04 7.93
CA SER A 605 15.42 -8.99 8.55
C SER A 605 14.72 -9.49 9.82
N LEU A 606 14.17 -10.70 9.82
CA LEU A 606 13.59 -11.34 11.00
C LEU A 606 14.62 -11.58 12.11
N ASP A 607 15.84 -12.03 11.76
CA ASP A 607 16.92 -12.25 12.72
C ASP A 607 17.34 -10.93 13.40
N ARG A 608 17.43 -9.84 12.65
CA ARG A 608 17.73 -8.49 13.17
C ARG A 608 16.62 -7.96 14.07
N ILE A 609 15.36 -8.08 13.65
CA ILE A 609 14.22 -7.67 14.47
C ILE A 609 14.17 -8.51 15.75
N ALA A 610 14.33 -9.83 15.65
CA ALA A 610 14.35 -10.71 16.81
C ALA A 610 15.52 -10.41 17.77
N SER A 611 16.72 -10.07 17.27
CA SER A 611 17.85 -9.67 18.13
C SER A 611 17.60 -8.33 18.82
N PHE A 612 17.04 -7.34 18.11
CA PHE A 612 16.67 -6.04 18.67
C PHE A 612 15.62 -6.18 19.79
N LEU A 613 14.62 -7.02 19.60
CA LEU A 613 13.54 -7.23 20.56
C LEU A 613 14.00 -7.93 21.86
N ARG A 614 15.14 -8.63 21.83
CA ARG A 614 15.75 -9.27 23.02
C ARG A 614 16.55 -8.33 23.90
N LEU A 615 16.87 -7.14 23.41
CA LEU A 615 17.66 -6.17 24.18
C LEU A 615 16.97 -5.82 25.49
N ASP A 616 17.75 -5.43 26.50
CA ASP A 616 17.23 -5.20 27.84
C ASP A 616 16.35 -3.96 27.90
N ASP A 617 15.20 -4.11 28.55
CA ASP A 617 14.30 -2.99 28.84
C ASP A 617 14.78 -2.21 30.07
N LEU A 618 14.33 -0.95 30.16
CA LEU A 618 14.59 -0.06 31.27
C LEU A 618 13.88 -0.58 32.53
N GLN A 619 14.63 -0.69 33.62
CA GLN A 619 14.14 -1.20 34.90
C GLN A 619 13.07 -0.25 35.48
N SER A 620 11.85 -0.74 35.66
CA SER A 620 10.72 0.06 36.16
C SER A 620 10.79 0.36 37.67
N ASP A 621 11.70 -0.31 38.39
CA ASP A 621 11.87 -0.30 39.85
C ASP A 621 13.02 0.61 40.34
N VAL A 622 13.64 1.40 39.45
CA VAL A 622 14.74 2.31 39.82
C VAL A 622 14.29 3.42 40.77
N ILE A 623 13.04 3.91 40.62
CA ILE A 623 12.47 5.00 41.43
C ILE A 623 11.31 4.48 42.27
N GLU A 624 11.43 4.61 43.59
CA GLU A 624 10.32 4.45 44.53
C GLU A 624 9.49 5.75 44.59
N ARG A 625 8.15 5.64 44.61
CA ARG A 625 7.28 6.81 44.77
C ARG A 625 6.96 7.03 46.24
N PHE A 626 7.05 8.27 46.71
CA PHE A 626 6.52 8.61 48.03
C PHE A 626 4.98 8.44 48.05
N PRO A 627 4.41 7.94 49.16
CA PRO A 627 2.96 8.03 49.37
C PRO A 627 2.54 9.50 49.43
N ARG A 628 1.57 9.90 48.60
CA ARG A 628 1.06 11.28 48.56
C ARG A 628 0.57 11.70 49.95
N GLY A 629 1.23 12.70 50.55
CA GLY A 629 0.86 13.28 51.84
C GLY A 629 1.69 12.86 53.06
N GLY A 630 2.76 12.05 52.90
CA GLY A 630 3.51 11.46 54.02
C GLY A 630 4.81 12.19 54.46
N SER A 631 5.41 13.07 53.65
CA SER A 631 6.67 13.77 53.98
C SER A 631 6.82 15.10 53.22
N ASP A 632 7.56 16.04 53.81
CA ASP A 632 7.94 17.35 53.20
C ASP A 632 9.10 17.22 52.19
N THR A 633 9.63 16.00 52.03
CA THR A 633 10.74 15.68 51.13
C THR A 633 10.21 15.33 49.74
N THR A 634 10.68 16.04 48.71
CA THR A 634 10.30 15.79 47.31
C THR A 634 11.24 14.81 46.62
N ILE A 635 12.54 14.89 46.93
CA ILE A 635 13.59 14.02 46.37
C ILE A 635 14.48 13.53 47.49
N GLU A 636 14.67 12.21 47.57
CA GLU A 636 15.59 11.57 48.52
C GLU A 636 16.40 10.49 47.81
N ILE A 637 17.73 10.62 47.86
CA ILE A 637 18.69 9.63 47.35
C ILE A 637 19.56 9.21 48.52
N ILE A 638 19.61 7.91 48.80
CA ILE A 638 20.37 7.32 49.92
C ILE A 638 21.35 6.29 49.35
N ASP A 639 22.64 6.48 49.63
CA ASP A 639 23.76 5.62 49.23
C ASP A 639 23.69 5.17 47.76
N GLY A 640 23.36 6.13 46.89
CA GLY A 640 23.10 5.89 45.48
C GLY A 640 24.38 5.70 44.69
N ASN A 641 24.56 4.49 44.14
CA ASN A 641 25.61 4.18 43.16
C ASN A 641 24.97 3.87 41.80
N PHE A 642 25.35 4.65 40.79
CA PHE A 642 24.76 4.60 39.45
C PHE A 642 25.84 4.51 38.38
N SER A 643 25.56 3.76 37.32
CA SER A 643 26.45 3.69 36.17
C SER A 643 25.66 3.54 34.87
N TRP A 644 26.11 4.23 33.83
CA TRP A 644 25.59 4.03 32.46
C TRP A 644 25.99 2.66 31.89
N ASP A 645 27.10 2.10 32.36
CA ASP A 645 27.61 0.80 31.98
C ASP A 645 27.75 -0.11 33.21
N LEU A 646 26.88 -1.13 33.28
CA LEU A 646 26.89 -2.14 34.35
C LEU A 646 28.12 -3.05 34.30
N SER A 647 28.83 -3.11 33.17
CA SER A 647 30.05 -3.92 33.01
C SER A 647 31.31 -3.20 33.49
N SER A 648 31.24 -1.87 33.63
CA SER A 648 32.34 -1.06 34.14
C SER A 648 32.49 -1.24 35.66
N SER A 649 33.72 -1.43 36.13
CA SER A 649 34.03 -1.54 37.56
C SER A 649 33.93 -0.21 38.32
N ASN A 650 33.88 0.90 37.59
CA ASN A 650 33.78 2.25 38.14
C ASN A 650 32.38 2.81 37.90
N SER A 651 31.60 3.00 38.96
CA SER A 651 30.34 3.73 38.87
C SER A 651 30.55 5.18 38.44
N THR A 652 29.64 5.67 37.59
CA THR A 652 29.66 7.07 37.11
C THR A 652 29.33 8.04 38.25
N LEU A 653 28.41 7.66 39.12
CA LEU A 653 28.07 8.38 40.34
C LEU A 653 28.31 7.47 41.55
N LYS A 654 29.01 8.01 42.54
CA LYS A 654 29.52 7.29 43.72
C LYS A 654 28.99 7.93 45.00
N ASP A 655 28.37 7.11 45.85
CA ASP A 655 27.93 7.47 47.21
C ASP A 655 27.11 8.77 47.25
N ILE A 656 26.15 8.89 46.32
CA ILE A 656 25.28 10.08 46.23
C ILE A 656 24.24 10.04 47.35
N ASN A 657 24.30 11.05 48.20
CA ASN A 657 23.33 11.31 49.27
C ASN A 657 22.74 12.70 49.07
N LEU A 658 21.43 12.77 48.80
CA LEU A 658 20.73 14.02 48.48
C LEU A 658 19.34 14.03 49.09
N LYS A 659 18.97 15.13 49.75
CA LYS A 659 17.63 15.37 50.26
C LYS A 659 17.15 16.76 49.87
N VAL A 660 16.03 16.84 49.14
CA VAL A 660 15.44 18.09 48.64
C VAL A 660 14.01 18.21 49.15
N GLN A 661 13.71 19.33 49.81
CA GLN A 661 12.38 19.67 50.31
C GLN A 661 11.50 20.29 49.22
N ASN A 662 10.19 20.32 49.43
CA ASN A 662 9.26 20.96 48.52
C ASN A 662 9.52 22.48 48.43
N GLY A 663 9.52 23.03 47.21
CA GLY A 663 9.77 24.46 46.97
C GLY A 663 11.23 24.89 47.07
N MET A 664 12.17 23.95 47.21
CA MET A 664 13.60 24.23 47.34
C MET A 664 14.25 24.46 45.96
N ARG A 665 15.13 25.46 45.86
CA ARG A 665 15.97 25.70 44.68
C ARG A 665 17.39 25.20 44.93
N VAL A 666 17.81 24.23 44.14
CA VAL A 666 19.11 23.56 44.25
C VAL A 666 19.95 23.87 43.03
N ALA A 667 21.13 24.47 43.24
CA ALA A 667 22.10 24.68 42.18
C ALA A 667 23.16 23.57 42.19
N VAL A 668 23.53 23.06 41.02
CA VAL A 668 24.60 22.06 40.87
C VAL A 668 25.75 22.65 40.07
N CYS A 669 26.94 22.69 40.67
CA CYS A 669 28.16 23.20 40.03
C CYS A 669 29.32 22.19 40.14
N GLY A 670 30.31 22.33 39.26
CA GLY A 670 31.47 21.43 39.21
C GLY A 670 32.17 21.47 37.85
N THR A 671 33.36 20.89 37.78
CA THR A 671 34.16 20.82 36.54
C THR A 671 33.42 20.10 35.41
N VAL A 672 33.83 20.35 34.16
CA VAL A 672 33.28 19.65 32.99
C VAL A 672 33.58 18.15 33.15
N GLY A 673 32.59 17.30 32.94
CA GLY A 673 32.72 15.85 33.14
C GLY A 673 32.53 15.34 34.57
N ALA A 674 32.23 16.18 35.56
CA ALA A 674 32.06 15.77 36.96
C ALA A 674 30.79 14.91 37.26
N GLY A 675 29.95 14.61 36.27
CA GLY A 675 28.72 13.82 36.43
C GLY A 675 27.43 14.61 36.69
N LYS A 676 27.43 15.94 36.46
CA LYS A 676 26.26 16.82 36.71
C LYS A 676 25.00 16.42 35.94
N SER A 677 25.10 16.26 34.62
CA SER A 677 23.97 15.80 33.79
C SER A 677 23.56 14.37 34.14
N SER A 678 24.52 13.49 34.49
CA SER A 678 24.22 12.12 34.96
C SER A 678 23.38 12.13 36.23
N LEU A 679 23.59 13.06 37.16
CA LEU A 679 22.77 13.21 38.36
C LEU A 679 21.31 13.55 38.02
N LEU A 680 21.09 14.43 37.04
CA LEU A 680 19.74 14.75 36.56
C LEU A 680 19.07 13.53 35.91
N SER A 681 19.80 12.78 35.07
CA SER A 681 19.31 11.53 34.46
C SER A 681 19.00 10.44 35.51
N CYS A 682 19.73 10.39 36.63
CA CYS A 682 19.39 9.51 37.75
C CYS A 682 18.04 9.87 38.37
N ILE A 683 17.76 11.16 38.58
CA ILE A 683 16.46 11.65 39.09
C ILE A 683 15.32 11.38 38.07
N LEU A 684 15.64 11.40 36.78
CA LEU A 684 14.68 11.01 35.75
C LEU A 684 14.38 9.50 35.76
N GLY A 685 15.32 8.68 36.22
CA GLY A 685 15.21 7.23 36.34
C GLY A 685 15.84 6.47 35.18
N GLU A 686 16.76 7.09 34.45
CA GLU A 686 17.29 6.59 33.18
C GLU A 686 18.62 5.85 33.34
N VAL A 687 19.34 6.16 34.42
CA VAL A 687 20.59 5.49 34.75
C VAL A 687 20.26 4.27 35.62
N PRO A 688 20.71 3.06 35.23
CA PRO A 688 20.59 1.87 36.04
C PRO A 688 21.17 2.08 37.44
N LYS A 689 20.45 1.60 38.46
CA LYS A 689 20.89 1.60 39.85
C LYS A 689 21.70 0.34 40.15
N ILE A 690 22.90 0.51 40.68
CA ILE A 690 23.72 -0.61 41.19
C ILE A 690 23.37 -0.86 42.66
N SER A 691 23.35 0.20 43.47
CA SER A 691 22.96 0.16 44.89
C SER A 691 22.31 1.47 45.33
N GLY A 692 21.64 1.45 46.49
CA GLY A 692 20.99 2.61 47.09
C GLY A 692 19.47 2.67 46.84
N THR A 693 18.84 3.76 47.25
CA THR A 693 17.40 4.01 47.01
C THR A 693 17.16 5.43 46.51
N ILE A 694 16.26 5.59 45.53
CA ILE A 694 15.77 6.89 45.06
C ILE A 694 14.28 6.95 45.33
N LYS A 695 13.84 7.95 46.09
CA LYS A 695 12.43 8.24 46.36
C LYS A 695 12.04 9.60 45.78
N LEU A 696 10.94 9.63 45.03
CA LEU A 696 10.45 10.84 44.35
C LEU A 696 8.95 11.06 44.55
N CYS A 697 8.53 12.32 44.71
CA CYS A 697 7.13 12.73 44.79
C CYS A 697 6.81 13.81 43.75
N GLY A 698 5.78 13.61 42.92
CA GLY A 698 5.30 14.63 41.97
C GLY A 698 5.69 14.41 40.50
N THR A 699 5.23 15.33 39.65
CA THR A 699 5.49 15.36 38.21
C THR A 699 6.79 16.08 37.87
N LYS A 700 7.46 15.69 36.78
CA LYS A 700 8.80 16.16 36.40
C LYS A 700 8.75 16.95 35.09
N ALA A 701 9.48 18.05 35.00
CA ALA A 701 9.81 18.75 33.77
C ALA A 701 11.33 18.80 33.59
N TYR A 702 11.81 18.53 32.38
CA TYR A 702 13.23 18.49 32.06
C TYR A 702 13.57 19.41 30.90
N VAL A 703 14.62 20.22 31.08
CA VAL A 703 15.22 21.07 30.06
C VAL A 703 16.65 20.59 29.86
N ALA A 704 16.90 19.98 28.71
CA ALA A 704 18.19 19.42 28.34
C ALA A 704 19.18 20.51 27.90
N GLN A 705 20.49 20.24 28.08
CA GLN A 705 21.57 21.14 27.67
C GLN A 705 21.55 21.46 26.16
N SER A 706 21.27 20.46 25.32
CA SER A 706 21.09 20.67 23.89
C SER A 706 19.58 20.73 23.57
N PRO A 707 19.05 21.85 23.09
CA PRO A 707 17.60 22.01 22.97
C PRO A 707 17.00 21.15 21.85
N TRP A 708 15.86 20.52 22.14
CA TRP A 708 15.11 19.70 21.20
C TRP A 708 13.74 20.29 20.86
N ILE A 709 13.51 20.53 19.57
CA ILE A 709 12.29 21.11 19.00
C ILE A 709 11.70 20.13 17.99
N GLN A 710 10.40 19.86 18.11
CA GLN A 710 9.64 19.00 17.21
C GLN A 710 9.31 19.79 15.93
N SER A 711 9.28 19.09 14.79
CA SER A 711 8.77 19.67 13.54
C SER A 711 7.28 19.99 13.70
N GLY A 712 6.88 21.23 13.44
CA GLY A 712 5.50 21.71 13.68
C GLY A 712 5.48 23.19 14.04
N LYS A 713 4.33 23.70 14.50
CA LYS A 713 4.22 25.10 14.91
C LYS A 713 4.98 25.38 16.22
N ILE A 714 5.40 26.62 16.44
CA ILE A 714 5.98 27.04 17.74
C ILE A 714 4.95 26.83 18.85
N GLU A 715 3.70 27.22 18.59
CA GLU A 715 2.58 27.02 19.51
C GLU A 715 2.46 25.55 19.95
N GLU A 716 2.38 24.61 19.00
CA GLU A 716 2.28 23.17 19.26
C GLU A 716 3.48 22.64 20.05
N ASN A 717 4.68 23.17 19.79
CA ASN A 717 5.88 22.83 20.52
C ASN A 717 5.86 23.28 21.99
N ILE A 718 5.25 24.42 22.30
CA ILE A 718 5.11 24.94 23.67
C ILE A 718 3.97 24.23 24.41
N LEU A 719 2.82 24.04 23.74
CA LEU A 719 1.66 23.34 24.30
C LEU A 719 1.96 21.87 24.59
N PHE A 720 2.71 21.21 23.70
CA PHE A 720 3.21 19.84 23.83
C PHE A 720 2.12 18.85 24.28
N GLY A 721 0.98 18.87 23.58
CA GLY A 721 -0.16 17.98 23.84
C GLY A 721 -1.18 18.46 24.88
N LYS A 722 -0.94 19.59 25.55
CA LYS A 722 -1.93 20.24 26.42
C LYS A 722 -2.85 21.17 25.64
N THR A 723 -4.05 21.38 26.18
CA THR A 723 -5.02 22.36 25.66
C THR A 723 -4.51 23.79 25.87
N MET A 724 -4.77 24.67 24.90
CA MET A 724 -4.37 26.08 24.93
C MET A 724 -5.18 26.90 25.96
N ASP A 725 -4.53 27.25 27.06
CA ASP A 725 -4.86 28.37 27.95
C ASP A 725 -4.09 29.63 27.53
N ARG A 726 -4.80 30.62 26.98
CA ARG A 726 -4.23 31.86 26.43
C ARG A 726 -3.56 32.74 27.49
N GLU A 727 -4.14 32.86 28.68
CA GLU A 727 -3.57 33.73 29.72
C GLU A 727 -2.24 33.18 30.22
N LYS A 728 -2.21 31.87 30.50
CA LYS A 728 -1.00 31.19 30.90
C LYS A 728 0.05 31.18 29.79
N TYR A 729 -0.36 30.98 28.55
CA TYR A 729 0.53 30.99 27.40
C TYR A 729 1.22 32.35 27.24
N ASN A 730 0.46 33.45 27.27
CA ASN A 730 1.01 34.80 27.18
C ASN A 730 1.97 35.13 28.33
N LYS A 731 1.61 34.74 29.57
CA LYS A 731 2.51 34.91 30.74
C LYS A 731 3.83 34.16 30.57
N VAL A 732 3.79 32.94 30.01
CA VAL A 732 4.99 32.14 29.73
C VAL A 732 5.83 32.78 28.62
N LEU A 733 5.21 33.27 27.54
CA LEU A 733 5.92 33.94 26.45
C LEU A 733 6.63 35.22 26.91
N GLU A 734 5.97 36.01 27.77
CA GLU A 734 6.54 37.21 28.36
C GLU A 734 7.71 36.88 29.31
N ALA A 735 7.54 35.93 30.23
CA ALA A 735 8.60 35.51 31.14
C ALA A 735 9.82 34.94 30.39
N CYS A 736 9.59 34.22 29.28
CA CYS A 736 10.64 33.69 28.43
C CYS A 736 11.24 34.72 27.45
N SER A 737 10.82 35.98 27.45
CA SER A 737 11.26 37.00 26.47
C SER A 737 11.12 36.58 25.01
N LEU A 738 10.10 35.78 24.69
CA LEU A 738 9.86 35.26 23.34
C LEU A 738 9.07 36.24 22.46
N ASN A 739 8.36 37.22 23.03
CA ASN A 739 7.52 38.16 22.27
C ASN A 739 8.28 38.85 21.12
N LYS A 740 9.49 39.35 21.40
CA LYS A 740 10.35 39.98 20.39
C LYS A 740 10.82 39.01 19.31
N ASP A 741 11.07 37.74 19.67
CA ASP A 741 11.44 36.73 18.67
C ASP A 741 10.26 36.41 17.75
N LEU A 742 9.06 36.30 18.32
CA LEU A 742 7.84 36.00 17.56
C LEU A 742 7.46 37.17 16.63
N GLU A 743 7.63 38.42 17.05
CA GLU A 743 7.40 39.60 16.20
C GLU A 743 8.28 39.63 14.94
N ILE A 744 9.52 39.09 15.03
CA ILE A 744 10.44 39.01 13.89
C ILE A 744 10.02 37.91 12.91
N LEU A 745 9.33 36.87 13.39
CA LEU A 745 8.84 35.80 12.54
C LEU A 745 7.62 36.26 11.75
N SER A 746 7.59 35.92 10.46
CA SER A 746 6.56 36.36 9.53
C SER A 746 5.12 36.03 9.97
N PHE A 747 4.95 35.01 10.83
CA PHE A 747 3.65 34.54 11.33
C PHE A 747 3.63 34.33 12.85
N GLY A 748 4.52 34.97 13.59
CA GLY A 748 4.56 34.81 15.04
C GLY A 748 4.75 33.36 15.45
N ASP A 749 3.91 32.88 16.37
CA ASP A 749 3.94 31.52 16.92
C ASP A 749 3.27 30.45 16.03
N GLN A 750 2.53 30.87 15.01
CA GLN A 750 2.00 29.97 13.98
C GLN A 750 3.05 29.54 12.96
N THR A 751 4.25 30.11 13.03
CA THR A 751 5.36 29.77 12.13
C THR A 751 5.72 28.29 12.28
N ILE A 752 5.71 27.57 11.16
CA ILE A 752 6.12 26.16 11.11
C ILE A 752 7.64 26.05 11.16
N ILE A 753 8.14 25.38 12.18
CA ILE A 753 9.56 25.10 12.37
C ILE A 753 9.91 23.77 11.69
N GLY A 754 10.94 23.80 10.84
CA GLY A 754 11.50 22.60 10.20
C GLY A 754 12.22 21.64 11.15
N GLU A 755 12.66 20.50 10.61
CA GLU A 755 13.33 19.45 11.39
C GLU A 755 14.51 20.01 12.21
N ARG A 756 14.54 19.73 13.52
CA ARG A 756 15.53 20.23 14.50
C ARG A 756 15.61 21.76 14.63
N GLY A 757 14.60 22.48 14.14
CA GLY A 757 14.53 23.93 14.18
C GLY A 757 15.69 24.63 13.49
N ILE A 758 16.13 24.16 12.32
CA ILE A 758 17.22 24.78 11.54
C ILE A 758 17.05 26.30 11.38
N ASN A 759 15.80 26.78 11.36
CA ASN A 759 15.48 28.21 11.17
C ASN A 759 15.62 29.07 12.44
N LEU A 760 15.92 28.48 13.60
CA LEU A 760 16.02 29.19 14.88
C LEU A 760 17.47 29.26 15.38
N SER A 761 17.81 30.34 16.07
CA SER A 761 19.10 30.46 16.78
C SER A 761 19.18 29.52 17.98
N GLY A 762 20.38 29.24 18.48
CA GLY A 762 20.57 28.39 19.67
C GLY A 762 19.81 28.91 20.89
N GLY A 763 19.92 30.22 21.17
CA GLY A 763 19.20 30.86 22.27
C GLY A 763 17.68 30.83 22.10
N GLN A 764 17.16 30.99 20.88
CA GLN A 764 15.72 30.87 20.61
C GLN A 764 15.21 29.45 20.89
N LYS A 765 15.94 28.42 20.45
CA LYS A 765 15.58 27.02 20.75
C LYS A 765 15.54 26.74 22.24
N GLN A 766 16.51 27.27 22.98
CA GLN A 766 16.57 27.07 24.43
C GLN A 766 15.41 27.77 25.14
N ARG A 767 15.06 29.01 24.76
CA ARG A 767 13.88 29.72 25.28
C ARG A 767 12.57 29.00 25.03
N ILE A 768 12.37 28.44 23.82
CA ILE A 768 11.16 27.65 23.50
C ILE A 768 11.09 26.38 24.36
N GLN A 769 12.22 25.71 24.62
CA GLN A 769 12.25 24.53 25.50
C GLN A 769 11.92 24.88 26.95
N ILE A 770 12.40 26.03 27.45
CA ILE A 770 12.05 26.54 28.78
C ILE A 770 10.55 26.87 28.84
N ALA A 771 10.01 27.55 27.82
CA ALA A 771 8.59 27.87 27.72
C ALA A 771 7.72 26.60 27.76
N ARG A 772 8.12 25.54 27.03
CA ARG A 772 7.48 24.21 27.08
C ARG A 772 7.43 23.65 28.51
N ALA A 773 8.55 23.70 29.24
CA ALA A 773 8.61 23.20 30.60
C ALA A 773 7.71 24.01 31.56
N LEU A 774 7.73 25.35 31.47
CA LEU A 774 6.90 26.22 32.29
C LEU A 774 5.41 26.02 32.02
N TYR A 775 5.02 25.91 30.74
CA TYR A 775 3.64 25.68 30.34
C TYR A 775 3.09 24.34 30.89
N HIS A 776 3.93 23.30 30.92
CA HIS A 776 3.51 22.00 31.44
C HIS A 776 3.18 22.02 32.94
N HIS A 777 3.66 23.00 33.73
CA HIS A 777 3.35 23.16 35.16
C HIS A 777 3.58 21.86 35.96
N ALA A 778 4.83 21.43 36.04
CA ALA A 778 5.26 20.27 36.82
C ALA A 778 5.48 20.63 38.31
N ASP A 779 5.81 19.63 39.14
CA ASP A 779 6.16 19.82 40.55
C ASP A 779 7.67 19.97 40.74
N ILE A 780 8.45 19.22 39.95
CA ILE A 780 9.90 19.20 39.95
C ILE A 780 10.40 19.69 38.58
N TYR A 781 11.29 20.68 38.59
CA TYR A 781 11.95 21.21 37.40
C TYR A 781 13.44 20.87 37.42
N LEU A 782 13.93 20.24 36.35
CA LEU A 782 15.31 19.87 36.16
C LEU A 782 15.87 20.63 34.95
N PHE A 783 16.79 21.56 35.18
CA PHE A 783 17.44 22.35 34.15
C PHE A 783 18.91 21.95 34.00
N ASP A 784 19.29 21.45 32.83
CA ASP A 784 20.69 21.14 32.51
C ASP A 784 21.29 22.28 31.69
N ASP A 785 21.99 23.20 32.35
CA ASP A 785 22.68 24.36 31.75
C ASP A 785 21.80 25.18 30.77
N PRO A 786 20.65 25.71 31.23
CA PRO A 786 19.62 26.32 30.37
C PRO A 786 19.99 27.71 29.81
N PHE A 787 21.09 28.32 30.27
CA PHE A 787 21.45 29.72 29.97
C PHE A 787 22.69 29.88 29.11
N SER A 788 23.38 28.80 28.74
CA SER A 788 24.69 28.88 28.09
C SER A 788 24.64 29.34 26.64
N ALA A 789 23.53 29.15 25.91
CA ALA A 789 23.38 29.64 24.53
C ALA A 789 22.67 31.02 24.43
N VAL A 790 22.40 31.66 25.57
CA VAL A 790 21.62 32.90 25.67
C VAL A 790 22.56 34.05 26.10
N ASP A 791 22.31 35.26 25.58
CA ASP A 791 23.07 36.45 26.00
C ASP A 791 22.85 36.77 27.49
N ALA A 792 23.82 37.40 28.15
CA ALA A 792 23.81 37.63 29.60
C ALA A 792 22.58 38.43 30.09
N HIS A 793 22.12 39.41 29.31
CA HIS A 793 20.96 40.22 29.66
C HIS A 793 19.67 39.38 29.61
N THR A 794 19.44 38.66 28.52
CA THR A 794 18.30 37.72 28.40
C THR A 794 18.40 36.61 29.44
N GLY A 795 19.59 36.06 29.70
CA GLY A 795 19.81 35.04 30.72
C GLY A 795 19.42 35.52 32.12
N SER A 796 19.81 36.74 32.49
CA SER A 796 19.43 37.37 33.75
C SER A 796 17.92 37.60 33.86
N HIS A 797 17.27 38.02 32.77
CA HIS A 797 15.81 38.15 32.72
C HIS A 797 15.10 36.82 32.91
N LEU A 798 15.52 35.76 32.19
CA LEU A 798 14.97 34.41 32.34
C LEU A 798 15.18 33.88 33.75
N PHE A 799 16.34 34.11 34.36
CA PHE A 799 16.61 33.69 35.72
C PHE A 799 15.65 34.38 36.72
N LYS A 800 15.44 35.68 36.58
CA LYS A 800 14.57 36.46 37.47
C LYS A 800 13.10 36.10 37.28
N GLU A 801 12.58 36.16 36.07
CA GLU A 801 11.15 35.99 35.80
C GLU A 801 10.72 34.51 35.83
N CYS A 802 11.52 33.60 35.26
CA CYS A 802 11.17 32.18 35.20
C CYS A 802 11.51 31.45 36.51
N LEU A 803 12.77 31.48 36.98
CA LEU A 803 13.17 30.72 38.18
C LEU A 803 12.72 31.39 39.47
N LEU A 804 12.98 32.69 39.64
CA LEU A 804 12.66 33.38 40.90
C LEU A 804 11.19 33.82 40.96
N GLY A 805 10.54 34.08 39.82
CA GLY A 805 9.14 34.47 39.72
C GLY A 805 8.19 33.27 39.63
N LEU A 806 7.96 32.77 38.41
CA LEU A 806 6.95 31.74 38.11
C LEU A 806 7.17 30.41 38.85
N LEU A 807 8.43 30.05 39.10
CA LEU A 807 8.81 28.80 39.77
C LEU A 807 9.09 28.94 41.27
N SER A 808 8.76 30.09 41.88
CA SER A 808 9.02 30.37 43.31
C SER A 808 8.45 29.36 44.30
N SER A 809 7.31 28.72 43.98
CA SER A 809 6.66 27.71 44.82
C SER A 809 6.99 26.27 44.44
N LYS A 810 7.84 26.06 43.43
CA LYS A 810 8.15 24.75 42.84
C LYS A 810 9.57 24.31 43.21
N THR A 811 9.80 23.01 43.20
CA THR A 811 11.14 22.46 43.43
C THR A 811 11.96 22.56 42.14
N VAL A 812 13.09 23.26 42.19
CA VAL A 812 13.92 23.52 40.99
C VAL A 812 15.34 23.04 41.23
N ILE A 813 15.85 22.18 40.36
CA ILE A 813 17.26 21.79 40.32
C ILE A 813 17.84 22.30 39.01
N TYR A 814 18.85 23.16 39.07
CA TYR A 814 19.49 23.70 37.89
C TYR A 814 21.01 23.52 37.94
N VAL A 815 21.54 22.95 36.87
CA VAL A 815 22.97 22.87 36.61
C VAL A 815 23.37 24.17 35.91
N THR A 816 24.41 24.84 36.39
CA THR A 816 24.95 26.04 35.74
C THR A 816 26.47 26.06 35.82
N HIS A 817 27.09 26.49 34.73
CA HIS A 817 28.51 26.86 34.70
C HIS A 817 28.74 28.32 35.08
N GLN A 818 27.70 29.15 35.01
CA GLN A 818 27.76 30.57 35.34
C GLN A 818 27.62 30.75 36.85
N VAL A 819 28.67 31.30 37.48
CA VAL A 819 28.74 31.47 38.95
C VAL A 819 27.79 32.56 39.44
N GLU A 820 27.37 33.47 38.56
CA GLU A 820 26.46 34.59 38.84
C GLU A 820 25.09 34.15 39.37
N PHE A 821 24.63 32.95 38.99
CA PHE A 821 23.32 32.41 39.38
C PHE A 821 23.35 31.53 40.64
N LEU A 822 24.53 31.24 41.18
CA LEU A 822 24.68 30.39 42.37
C LEU A 822 24.21 31.04 43.68
N PRO A 823 24.39 32.35 43.93
CA PRO A 823 24.00 32.97 45.20
C PRO A 823 22.49 32.94 45.51
N ALA A 824 21.64 32.79 44.48
CA ALA A 824 20.19 32.77 44.66
C ALA A 824 19.62 31.38 45.00
N ALA A 825 20.47 30.34 45.04
CA ALA A 825 20.06 28.98 45.39
C ALA A 825 19.91 28.81 46.92
N ASP A 826 18.93 28.02 47.33
CA ASP A 826 18.73 27.66 48.73
C ASP A 826 19.75 26.59 49.18
N LEU A 827 20.22 25.78 48.23
CA LEU A 827 21.28 24.77 48.41
C LEU A 827 22.16 24.68 47.16
N ILE A 828 23.48 24.70 47.34
CA ILE A 828 24.45 24.49 46.27
C ILE A 828 25.13 23.14 46.47
N LEU A 829 25.21 22.33 45.41
CA LEU A 829 25.90 21.04 45.36
C LEU A 829 27.14 21.16 44.48
N VAL A 830 28.32 20.92 45.07
CA VAL A 830 29.58 20.87 44.35
C VAL A 830 29.90 19.41 44.01
N MET A 831 29.96 19.10 42.70
CA MET A 831 30.29 17.78 42.20
C MET A 831 31.72 17.72 41.66
N LYS A 832 32.43 16.65 42.02
CA LYS A 832 33.78 16.32 41.53
C LYS A 832 33.92 14.80 41.41
N ASP A 833 34.41 14.32 40.28
CA ASP A 833 34.64 12.90 39.99
C ASP A 833 33.45 11.97 40.34
N GLY A 834 32.22 12.44 40.05
CA GLY A 834 30.99 11.66 40.29
C GLY A 834 30.54 11.59 41.75
N ARG A 835 31.13 12.39 42.65
CA ARG A 835 30.76 12.49 44.07
C ARG A 835 30.29 13.91 44.41
N ILE A 836 29.42 14.04 45.41
CA ILE A 836 29.08 15.34 46.02
C ILE A 836 30.15 15.62 47.09
N THR A 837 31.02 16.61 46.85
CA THR A 837 32.10 16.95 47.80
C THR A 837 31.64 17.95 48.85
N GLN A 838 30.80 18.91 48.47
CA GLN A 838 30.31 19.97 49.34
C GLN A 838 28.83 20.26 49.05
N ALA A 839 28.06 20.53 50.10
CA ALA A 839 26.65 20.91 50.03
C ALA A 839 26.33 21.95 51.12
N GLY A 840 25.67 23.04 50.77
CA GLY A 840 25.37 24.13 51.71
C GLY A 840 24.88 25.42 51.03
N LYS A 841 24.73 26.51 51.79
CA LYS A 841 24.44 27.84 51.23
C LYS A 841 25.71 28.48 50.70
N TYR A 842 25.57 29.48 49.80
CA TYR A 842 26.69 30.16 49.15
C TYR A 842 27.77 30.65 50.12
N ASN A 843 27.36 31.37 51.18
CA ASN A 843 28.29 31.91 52.17
C ASN A 843 28.97 30.83 53.02
N ASP A 844 28.29 29.71 53.26
CA ASP A 844 28.81 28.62 54.09
C ASP A 844 29.91 27.86 53.32
N ILE A 845 29.65 27.53 52.05
CA ILE A 845 30.59 26.81 51.19
C ILE A 845 31.81 27.67 50.82
N LEU A 846 31.60 28.97 50.59
CA LEU A 846 32.69 29.90 50.25
C LEU A 846 33.74 29.99 51.36
N ASN A 847 33.33 29.84 52.62
CA ASN A 847 34.20 29.90 53.79
C ASN A 847 34.79 28.53 54.18
N SER A 848 34.14 27.43 53.81
CA SER A 848 34.52 26.08 54.24
C SER A 848 35.34 25.26 53.22
N GLY A 849 35.37 25.66 51.94
CA GLY A 849 35.76 24.75 50.85
C GLY A 849 36.86 25.23 49.89
N THR A 850 37.89 24.40 49.67
CA THR A 850 38.95 24.63 48.67
C THR A 850 38.45 24.45 47.23
N ASP A 851 37.68 23.39 46.94
CA ASP A 851 37.21 23.07 45.58
C ASP A 851 36.25 24.13 44.99
N PHE A 852 35.31 24.65 45.79
CA PHE A 852 34.40 25.72 45.35
C PHE A 852 35.13 27.05 45.15
N MET A 853 36.06 27.38 46.06
CA MET A 853 36.87 28.59 45.97
C MET A 853 37.79 28.56 44.73
N GLU A 854 38.34 27.40 44.39
CA GLU A 854 39.12 27.20 43.16
C GLU A 854 38.25 27.44 41.90
N LEU A 855 37.01 26.93 41.88
CA LEU A 855 36.09 27.11 40.76
C LEU A 855 35.68 28.58 40.57
N VAL A 856 35.32 29.26 41.66
CA VAL A 856 34.99 30.70 41.65
C VAL A 856 36.21 31.55 41.32
N GLY A 857 37.39 31.20 41.83
CA GLY A 857 38.65 31.87 41.56
C GLY A 857 39.08 31.73 40.09
N ALA A 858 38.96 30.53 39.51
CA ALA A 858 39.21 30.28 38.10
C ALA A 858 38.27 31.09 37.20
N HIS A 859 36.98 31.19 37.56
CA HIS A 859 36.02 31.99 36.82
C HIS A 859 36.29 33.49 36.92
N LYS A 860 36.61 34.02 38.11
CA LYS A 860 37.01 35.43 38.27
C LYS A 860 38.26 35.77 37.46
N LYS A 861 39.24 34.85 37.43
CA LYS A 861 40.45 34.99 36.63
C LYS A 861 40.15 35.00 35.12
N ALA A 862 39.24 34.13 34.65
CA ALA A 862 38.79 34.11 33.27
C ALA A 862 38.04 35.39 32.85
N LEU A 863 37.14 35.90 33.71
CA LEU A 863 36.44 37.17 33.49
C LEU A 863 37.42 38.34 33.42
N SER A 864 38.37 38.42 34.35
CA SER A 864 39.39 39.48 34.34
C SER A 864 40.31 39.43 33.11
N ALA A 865 40.52 38.25 32.52
CA ALA A 865 41.30 38.11 31.29
C ALA A 865 40.51 38.58 30.04
N LEU A 866 39.18 38.38 30.03
CA LEU A 866 38.30 38.88 28.97
C LEU A 866 38.15 40.40 29.03
N ASP A 867 37.96 40.98 30.22
CA ASP A 867 37.90 42.44 30.40
C ASP A 867 39.22 43.13 30.02
N SER A 868 40.36 42.47 30.27
CA SER A 868 41.67 42.97 29.84
C SER A 868 41.86 42.96 28.32
N ALA A 869 41.20 42.05 27.59
CA ALA A 869 41.22 42.02 26.13
C ALA A 869 40.31 43.10 25.50
N GLU A 870 39.14 43.38 26.08
CA GLU A 870 38.23 44.44 25.60
C GLU A 870 38.80 45.84 25.86
N SER A 871 39.50 46.04 26.98
CA SER A 871 40.15 47.31 27.33
C SER A 871 41.30 47.73 26.40
N SER A 872 41.80 46.83 25.55
CA SER A 872 42.85 47.13 24.55
C SER A 872 42.32 47.72 23.23
N SER A 873 40.99 47.81 23.06
CA SER A 873 40.36 48.26 21.81
C SER A 873 39.75 49.67 21.85
N VAL A 874 39.93 50.41 22.96
CA VAL A 874 39.38 51.77 23.13
C VAL A 874 40.50 52.76 23.49
N SER A 875 41.33 53.09 22.52
CA SER A 875 42.10 54.33 22.55
C SER A 875 42.66 54.64 21.16
N GLU A 876 41.87 55.29 20.31
CA GLU A 876 42.37 56.37 19.44
C GLU A 876 41.24 57.18 18.78
N SER A 877 41.45 58.50 18.79
CA SER A 877 40.73 59.60 18.11
C SER A 877 39.48 60.21 18.79
N THR A 878 39.71 61.38 19.38
CA THR A 878 38.72 62.40 19.72
C THR A 878 38.78 63.54 18.68
N SER A 879 37.65 64.27 18.54
CA SER A 879 37.38 65.53 17.79
C SER A 879 36.89 65.33 16.35
N THR A 880 35.77 65.89 15.88
CA THR A 880 35.26 67.26 16.06
C THR A 880 33.75 67.31 15.72
N ARG A 881 32.98 68.20 16.38
CA ARG A 881 31.55 68.45 16.12
C ARG A 881 31.36 69.85 15.51
N LYS A 882 30.72 69.97 14.34
CA LYS A 882 29.77 71.06 13.95
C LYS A 882 29.22 70.89 12.52
N SER A 883 27.98 70.40 12.46
CA SER A 883 26.79 70.88 11.71
C SER A 883 26.96 71.89 10.54
N VAL A 884 26.44 71.54 9.35
CA VAL A 884 25.30 72.15 8.57
C VAL A 884 25.48 71.81 7.07
N CYS A 885 24.50 71.15 6.41
CA CYS A 885 23.69 71.73 5.31
C CYS A 885 22.81 70.69 4.57
N HIS A 886 21.62 71.17 4.22
CA HIS A 886 20.52 70.61 3.41
C HIS A 886 20.92 69.96 2.08
N MET A 887 20.11 69.00 1.59
CA MET A 887 19.30 69.25 0.37
C MET A 887 18.22 68.19 0.09
N ALA A 888 17.22 68.67 -0.65
CA ALA A 888 15.93 68.10 -0.96
C ALA A 888 15.95 67.07 -2.11
N SER A 889 14.79 66.42 -2.27
CA SER A 889 14.23 65.78 -3.47
C SER A 889 14.75 66.31 -4.81
N THR A 890 14.91 65.45 -5.83
CA THR A 890 13.92 65.13 -6.89
C THR A 890 14.56 64.30 -8.03
N ASN A 891 13.82 63.28 -8.51
CA ASN A 891 13.76 62.65 -9.85
C ASN A 891 14.99 62.12 -10.62
N GLY A 892 14.92 60.80 -10.88
CA GLY A 892 15.51 60.13 -12.05
C GLY A 892 14.66 58.91 -12.42
N VAL A 893 13.85 59.07 -13.46
CA VAL A 893 12.90 58.12 -14.04
C VAL A 893 13.61 56.96 -14.72
N VAL A 894 13.16 55.72 -14.49
CA VAL A 894 13.25 54.63 -15.49
C VAL A 894 11.91 53.90 -15.52
N GLU A 895 11.26 53.99 -16.68
CA GLU A 895 9.95 53.48 -17.03
C GLU A 895 9.85 51.95 -16.88
N LYS A 896 8.73 51.48 -16.29
CA LYS A 896 8.20 50.15 -16.54
C LYS A 896 6.83 50.31 -17.19
N GLN A 897 6.75 49.94 -18.46
CA GLN A 897 5.52 49.82 -19.24
C GLN A 897 4.55 48.86 -18.54
N GLU A 898 3.38 49.39 -18.17
CA GLU A 898 2.16 48.62 -17.96
C GLU A 898 1.57 48.25 -19.31
N ASN A 899 1.36 46.96 -19.55
CA ASN A 899 0.34 46.49 -20.48
C ASN A 899 -0.84 45.98 -19.64
N LYS A 900 -1.94 46.73 -19.69
CA LYS A 900 -3.29 46.23 -19.43
C LYS A 900 -3.75 45.45 -20.66
N ASP A 901 -4.20 44.21 -20.47
CA ASP A 901 -5.56 43.86 -20.90
C ASP A 901 -6.09 42.56 -20.29
N ASN A 902 -7.32 42.73 -19.81
CA ASN A 902 -8.47 41.84 -19.66
C ASN A 902 -8.51 40.66 -18.66
N GLN A 903 -9.54 40.83 -17.83
CA GLN A 903 -10.19 39.98 -16.85
C GLN A 903 -10.39 38.52 -17.30
N ASP A 904 -10.26 37.60 -16.35
CA ASP A 904 -11.40 36.77 -15.99
C ASP A 904 -11.30 36.29 -14.53
N GLY A 905 -12.44 36.34 -13.84
CA GLY A 905 -12.55 36.22 -12.40
C GLY A 905 -12.34 34.80 -11.86
N LYS A 906 -11.63 34.73 -10.74
CA LYS A 906 -11.75 33.69 -9.69
C LYS A 906 -11.05 34.18 -8.42
N THR A 907 -11.70 35.12 -7.74
CA THR A 907 -11.46 35.39 -6.32
C THR A 907 -12.43 34.51 -5.53
N ASP A 908 -11.87 33.52 -4.85
CA ASP A 908 -12.24 33.03 -3.51
C ASP A 908 -11.65 31.62 -3.36
N ASP A 909 -10.49 31.53 -2.68
CA ASP A 909 -9.92 30.34 -2.00
C ASP A 909 -8.42 30.49 -1.60
N ILE A 910 -7.76 31.63 -1.85
CA ILE A 910 -6.31 31.80 -1.57
C ILE A 910 -6.03 32.70 -0.34
N ILE A 911 -6.64 32.40 0.82
CA ILE A 911 -6.30 33.10 2.08
C ILE A 911 -5.54 32.19 3.07
N VAL A 912 -5.40 30.88 2.84
CA VAL A 912 -4.84 29.97 3.86
C VAL A 912 -3.32 29.70 3.74
N SER A 913 -2.63 30.00 2.64
CA SER A 913 -1.29 29.41 2.39
C SER A 913 -0.07 30.34 2.54
N LYS A 914 -0.13 31.46 3.28
CA LYS A 914 1.04 32.35 3.39
C LYS A 914 1.98 32.06 4.57
N GLY A 915 1.59 31.20 5.52
CA GLY A 915 2.25 30.99 6.82
C GLY A 915 3.57 30.19 6.89
N GLN A 916 4.06 29.67 5.76
CA GLN A 916 5.05 28.60 5.73
C GLN A 916 6.41 29.07 5.21
N ILE A 917 7.47 28.98 6.04
CA ILE A 917 8.87 29.13 5.58
C ILE A 917 9.24 27.96 4.65
N ILE A 918 8.69 26.79 4.94
CA ILE A 918 8.85 25.57 4.15
C ILE A 918 7.66 25.46 3.21
N GLN A 919 7.87 25.76 1.92
CA GLN A 919 6.78 25.68 0.94
C GLN A 919 6.28 24.24 0.86
N GLU A 920 4.98 24.01 1.06
CA GLU A 920 4.35 22.74 0.73
C GLU A 920 4.49 22.47 -0.77
N GLU A 921 4.60 21.19 -1.14
CA GLU A 921 4.82 20.81 -2.53
C GLU A 921 3.59 21.15 -3.38
N GLU A 922 3.70 22.22 -4.19
CA GLU A 922 2.66 22.58 -5.16
C GLU A 922 2.56 21.50 -6.24
N ARG A 923 1.36 20.92 -6.36
CA ARG A 923 1.07 19.84 -7.31
C ARG A 923 0.40 20.40 -8.55
N GLU A 924 0.86 19.98 -9.73
CA GLU A 924 0.00 20.00 -10.91
C GLU A 924 -1.08 18.92 -10.71
N LYS A 925 -2.30 19.36 -10.39
CA LYS A 925 -3.47 18.48 -10.28
C LYS A 925 -3.94 18.12 -11.70
N GLY A 926 -3.83 16.85 -12.07
CA GLY A 926 -4.37 16.37 -13.34
C GLY A 926 -3.57 15.24 -14.00
N LYS A 927 -3.91 14.93 -15.26
CA LYS A 927 -3.21 13.92 -16.07
C LYS A 927 -1.84 14.45 -16.50
N VAL A 928 -0.81 13.62 -16.40
CA VAL A 928 0.52 13.92 -16.95
C VAL A 928 0.39 14.16 -18.45
N GLY A 929 0.77 15.37 -18.89
CA GLY A 929 0.70 15.73 -20.31
C GLY A 929 1.61 14.85 -21.17
N PHE A 930 1.16 14.48 -22.37
CA PHE A 930 1.96 13.72 -23.35
C PHE A 930 3.32 14.35 -23.63
N SER A 931 3.43 15.69 -23.51
CA SER A 931 4.69 16.43 -23.62
C SER A 931 5.79 15.90 -22.69
N VAL A 932 5.45 15.44 -21.48
CA VAL A 932 6.43 14.89 -20.52
C VAL A 932 6.99 13.56 -21.01
N TYR A 933 6.12 12.65 -21.45
CA TYR A 933 6.52 11.36 -22.03
C TYR A 933 7.36 11.57 -23.29
N TRP A 934 6.94 12.50 -24.16
CA TRP A 934 7.68 12.83 -25.36
C TRP A 934 9.08 13.34 -25.04
N LYS A 935 9.20 14.30 -24.11
CA LYS A 935 10.51 14.81 -23.65
C LYS A 935 11.41 13.70 -23.12
N TYR A 936 10.87 12.78 -22.32
CA TYR A 936 11.62 11.63 -21.80
C TYR A 936 12.15 10.74 -22.94
N ILE A 937 11.27 10.35 -23.87
CA ILE A 937 11.60 9.47 -25.00
C ILE A 937 12.64 10.12 -25.94
N THR A 938 12.56 11.43 -26.18
CA THR A 938 13.48 12.14 -27.08
C THR A 938 14.81 12.56 -26.45
N MET A 939 14.97 12.45 -25.12
CA MET A 939 16.12 13.01 -24.41
C MET A 939 17.45 12.32 -24.76
N ALA A 940 17.43 11.00 -24.97
CA ALA A 940 18.58 10.26 -25.47
C ALA A 940 18.59 10.25 -27.00
N PHE A 941 19.73 10.65 -27.58
CA PHE A 941 19.98 10.59 -29.04
C PHE A 941 18.90 11.25 -29.91
N GLY A 942 18.15 12.24 -29.39
CA GLY A 942 17.06 12.88 -30.11
C GLY A 942 15.89 11.96 -30.47
N GLY A 943 15.75 10.80 -29.81
CA GLY A 943 14.70 9.81 -30.11
C GLY A 943 14.99 8.89 -31.31
N THR A 944 16.19 8.95 -31.90
CA THR A 944 16.57 8.15 -33.08
C THR A 944 16.47 6.63 -32.88
N LEU A 945 16.59 6.13 -31.66
CA LEU A 945 16.51 4.69 -31.35
C LEU A 945 15.05 4.17 -31.31
N VAL A 946 14.07 5.05 -31.15
CA VAL A 946 12.66 4.66 -30.92
C VAL A 946 12.04 3.95 -32.13
N PRO A 947 12.22 4.43 -33.38
CA PRO A 947 11.71 3.70 -34.55
C PRO A 947 12.28 2.29 -34.67
N PHE A 948 13.57 2.10 -34.37
CA PHE A 948 14.20 0.77 -34.41
C PHE A 948 13.66 -0.17 -33.33
N ILE A 949 13.36 0.35 -32.13
CA ILE A 949 12.71 -0.40 -31.04
C ILE A 949 11.31 -0.87 -31.46
N LEU A 950 10.51 0.03 -32.04
CA LEU A 950 9.16 -0.29 -32.49
C LEU A 950 9.18 -1.27 -33.67
N LEU A 951 10.09 -1.07 -34.63
CA LEU A 951 10.28 -1.98 -35.76
C LEU A 951 10.65 -3.39 -35.29
N ALA A 952 11.61 -3.51 -34.37
CA ALA A 952 12.01 -4.80 -33.79
C ALA A 952 10.84 -5.48 -33.04
N GLN A 953 9.97 -4.71 -32.36
CA GLN A 953 8.78 -5.25 -31.72
C GLN A 953 7.73 -5.75 -32.72
N VAL A 954 7.48 -4.98 -33.79
CA VAL A 954 6.53 -5.38 -34.85
C VAL A 954 7.04 -6.65 -35.55
N LEU A 955 8.33 -6.69 -35.89
CA LEU A 955 8.96 -7.86 -36.51
C LEU A 955 8.88 -9.08 -35.59
N PHE A 956 9.20 -8.91 -34.30
CA PHE A 956 9.02 -9.97 -33.30
C PHE A 956 7.59 -10.52 -33.28
N GLN A 957 6.59 -9.63 -33.23
CA GLN A 957 5.19 -10.02 -33.20
C GLN A 957 4.78 -10.78 -34.48
N LEU A 958 5.20 -10.29 -35.65
CA LEU A 958 4.93 -10.95 -36.93
C LEU A 958 5.57 -12.34 -37.02
N LEU A 959 6.83 -12.48 -36.61
CA LEU A 959 7.53 -13.76 -36.58
C LEU A 959 6.91 -14.74 -35.59
N GLN A 960 6.46 -14.26 -34.43
CA GLN A 960 5.79 -15.11 -33.44
C GLN A 960 4.42 -15.59 -33.92
N ILE A 961 3.63 -14.72 -34.55
CA ILE A 961 2.36 -15.10 -35.19
C ILE A 961 2.63 -16.10 -36.33
N GLY A 962 3.61 -15.81 -37.19
CA GLY A 962 4.02 -16.67 -38.29
C GLY A 962 4.46 -18.06 -37.83
N SER A 963 5.23 -18.14 -36.73
CA SER A 963 5.67 -19.39 -36.11
C SER A 963 4.48 -20.23 -35.61
N ASN A 964 3.52 -19.62 -34.91
CA ASN A 964 2.32 -20.32 -34.44
C ASN A 964 1.44 -20.78 -35.62
N TYR A 965 1.28 -19.95 -36.65
CA TYR A 965 0.50 -20.26 -37.84
C TYR A 965 1.14 -21.40 -38.66
N TRP A 966 2.46 -21.34 -38.86
CA TRP A 966 3.24 -22.40 -39.50
C TRP A 966 3.04 -23.73 -38.80
N MET A 967 3.15 -23.76 -37.46
CA MET A 967 2.99 -24.99 -36.68
C MET A 967 1.57 -25.57 -36.80
N ALA A 968 0.55 -24.71 -36.83
CA ALA A 968 -0.85 -25.14 -36.98
C ALA A 968 -1.18 -25.65 -38.38
N TRP A 969 -0.59 -25.07 -39.43
CA TRP A 969 -0.85 -25.43 -40.83
C TRP A 969 -0.03 -26.64 -41.31
N ALA A 970 1.24 -26.72 -40.91
CA ALA A 970 2.17 -27.75 -41.36
C ALA A 970 1.88 -29.14 -40.78
N THR A 971 1.19 -29.20 -39.63
CA THR A 971 0.88 -30.45 -38.95
C THR A 971 -0.48 -31.04 -39.34
N PRO A 972 -0.57 -32.37 -39.50
CA PRO A 972 -1.83 -33.01 -39.80
C PRO A 972 -2.78 -32.87 -38.61
N VAL A 973 -4.04 -32.65 -38.94
CA VAL A 973 -5.13 -32.54 -37.97
C VAL A 973 -5.43 -33.89 -37.29
N SER A 974 -5.26 -34.99 -38.03
CA SER A 974 -5.57 -36.35 -37.60
C SER A 974 -4.67 -37.34 -38.32
N GLN A 975 -4.39 -38.49 -37.72
CA GLN A 975 -3.58 -39.58 -38.32
C GLN A 975 -4.02 -39.99 -39.74
N ASP A 976 -5.29 -39.81 -40.09
CA ASP A 976 -5.86 -40.21 -41.39
C ASP A 976 -5.48 -39.28 -42.56
N ARG A 977 -4.85 -38.12 -42.30
CA ARG A 977 -4.39 -37.18 -43.33
C ARG A 977 -2.87 -37.16 -43.41
N LYS A 978 -2.34 -37.19 -44.64
CA LYS A 978 -0.90 -37.01 -44.88
C LYS A 978 -0.46 -35.61 -44.39
N PRO A 979 0.71 -35.50 -43.73
CA PRO A 979 1.25 -34.20 -43.32
C PRO A 979 1.53 -33.34 -44.57
N ALA A 980 1.34 -32.03 -44.44
CA ALA A 980 1.51 -31.09 -45.57
C ALA A 980 2.99 -30.95 -45.99
N VAL A 981 3.91 -31.16 -45.05
CA VAL A 981 5.36 -31.10 -45.23
C VAL A 981 6.03 -32.23 -44.45
N ASP A 982 7.25 -32.58 -44.82
CA ASP A 982 8.04 -33.53 -44.04
C ASP A 982 8.31 -32.99 -42.62
N TYR A 983 8.33 -33.89 -41.64
CA TYR A 983 8.52 -33.53 -40.24
C TYR A 983 9.89 -32.86 -39.99
N SER A 984 10.91 -33.21 -40.78
CA SER A 984 12.23 -32.57 -40.70
C SER A 984 12.16 -31.11 -41.14
N THR A 985 11.49 -30.84 -42.26
CA THR A 985 11.27 -29.47 -42.77
C THR A 985 10.43 -28.64 -41.80
N LEU A 986 9.44 -29.27 -41.15
CA LEU A 986 8.59 -28.62 -40.17
C LEU A 986 9.38 -28.05 -38.99
N ILE A 987 10.26 -28.86 -38.38
CA ILE A 987 11.07 -28.45 -37.24
C ILE A 987 12.11 -27.41 -37.67
N ILE A 988 12.77 -27.58 -38.82
CA ILE A 988 13.80 -26.64 -39.30
C ILE A 988 13.22 -25.23 -39.47
N VAL A 989 12.07 -25.10 -40.15
CA VAL A 989 11.43 -23.78 -40.35
C VAL A 989 10.96 -23.18 -39.02
N TYR A 990 10.41 -24.01 -38.12
CA TYR A 990 10.00 -23.56 -36.79
C TYR A 990 11.18 -23.04 -35.96
N VAL A 991 12.30 -23.75 -35.96
CA VAL A 991 13.55 -23.33 -35.28
C VAL A 991 14.06 -22.03 -35.86
N ALA A 992 14.08 -21.89 -37.19
CA ALA A 992 14.53 -20.67 -37.87
C ALA A 992 13.69 -19.45 -37.46
N LEU A 993 12.36 -19.54 -37.57
CA LEU A 993 11.44 -18.47 -37.17
C LEU A 993 11.59 -18.11 -35.69
N ALA A 994 11.82 -19.09 -34.83
CA ALA A 994 11.95 -18.86 -33.41
C ALA A 994 13.30 -18.22 -33.03
N ILE A 995 14.41 -18.61 -33.65
CA ILE A 995 15.72 -17.96 -33.48
C ILE A 995 15.65 -16.50 -33.97
N GLU A 996 15.01 -16.26 -35.10
CA GLU A 996 14.83 -14.90 -35.63
C GLU A 996 13.97 -14.04 -34.69
N SER A 997 12.88 -14.62 -34.15
CA SER A 997 12.02 -13.92 -33.19
C SER A 997 12.76 -13.60 -31.88
N SER A 998 13.59 -14.50 -31.36
CA SER A 998 14.36 -14.25 -30.15
C SER A 998 15.44 -13.20 -30.39
N LEU A 999 16.11 -13.21 -31.55
CA LEU A 999 17.06 -12.17 -31.95
C LEU A 999 16.40 -10.78 -31.99
N CYS A 1000 15.16 -10.67 -32.50
CA CYS A 1000 14.42 -9.41 -32.49
C CYS A 1000 14.22 -8.86 -31.08
N ILE A 1001 13.98 -9.72 -30.09
CA ILE A 1001 13.89 -9.32 -28.68
C ILE A 1001 15.23 -8.80 -28.17
N LEU A 1002 16.33 -9.47 -28.50
CA LEU A 1002 17.67 -9.03 -28.09
C LEU A 1002 17.98 -7.64 -28.66
N VAL A 1003 17.70 -7.41 -29.94
CA VAL A 1003 17.86 -6.11 -30.61
C VAL A 1003 16.98 -5.04 -29.93
N ARG A 1004 15.70 -5.34 -29.72
CA ARG A 1004 14.78 -4.42 -29.03
C ARG A 1004 15.24 -4.08 -27.61
N ALA A 1005 15.61 -5.09 -26.82
CA ALA A 1005 15.99 -4.93 -25.43
C ALA A 1005 17.31 -4.15 -25.29
N THR A 1006 18.30 -4.42 -26.15
CA THR A 1006 19.58 -3.69 -26.15
C THR A 1006 19.40 -2.22 -26.51
N PHE A 1007 18.59 -1.88 -27.51
CA PHE A 1007 18.27 -0.48 -27.83
C PHE A 1007 17.48 0.23 -26.74
N LEU A 1008 16.47 -0.44 -26.17
CA LEU A 1008 15.68 0.10 -25.06
C LEU A 1008 16.57 0.41 -23.85
N VAL A 1009 17.41 -0.54 -23.44
CA VAL A 1009 18.37 -0.36 -22.34
C VAL A 1009 19.34 0.78 -22.63
N THR A 1010 19.85 0.87 -23.86
CA THR A 1010 20.78 1.94 -24.26
C THR A 1010 20.15 3.33 -24.17
N ALA A 1011 18.91 3.48 -24.62
CA ALA A 1011 18.15 4.72 -24.48
C ALA A 1011 17.85 5.03 -23.00
N ALA A 1012 17.47 4.02 -22.21
CA ALA A 1012 17.09 4.15 -20.81
C ALA A 1012 18.23 4.70 -19.94
N TYR A 1013 19.38 4.00 -19.89
CA TYR A 1013 20.47 4.41 -19.00
C TYR A 1013 21.03 5.78 -19.42
N LYS A 1014 21.09 6.08 -20.73
CA LYS A 1014 21.58 7.37 -21.22
C LYS A 1014 20.64 8.50 -20.84
N THR A 1015 19.34 8.30 -20.97
CA THR A 1015 18.31 9.26 -20.53
C THR A 1015 18.45 9.54 -19.03
N ALA A 1016 18.60 8.48 -18.24
CA ALA A 1016 18.72 8.58 -16.79
C ALA A 1016 19.98 9.35 -16.33
N THR A 1017 21.13 9.14 -16.98
CA THR A 1017 22.35 9.92 -16.72
C THR A 1017 22.21 11.40 -17.11
N ILE A 1018 21.57 11.72 -18.24
CA ILE A 1018 21.35 13.11 -18.67
C ILE A 1018 20.43 13.84 -17.68
N LEU A 1019 19.33 13.19 -17.25
CA LEU A 1019 18.39 13.74 -16.30
C LEU A 1019 19.07 14.03 -14.94
N PHE A 1020 19.86 13.07 -14.44
CA PHE A 1020 20.64 13.22 -13.22
C PHE A 1020 21.57 14.43 -13.26
N ASN A 1021 22.36 14.56 -14.33
CA ASN A 1021 23.34 15.63 -14.48
C ASN A 1021 22.66 17.00 -14.58
N LYS A 1022 21.56 17.10 -15.33
CA LYS A 1022 20.77 18.35 -15.42
C LYS A 1022 20.19 18.74 -14.07
N MET A 1023 19.60 17.80 -13.35
CA MET A 1023 19.03 18.04 -12.03
C MET A 1023 20.08 18.54 -11.03
N HIS A 1024 21.23 17.86 -10.93
CA HIS A 1024 22.28 18.27 -10.00
C HIS A 1024 22.91 19.62 -10.39
N LEU A 1025 23.08 19.90 -11.69
CA LEU A 1025 23.55 21.22 -12.13
C LEU A 1025 22.57 22.33 -11.71
N CYS A 1026 21.26 22.11 -11.83
CA CYS A 1026 20.24 23.06 -11.38
C CYS A 1026 20.24 23.24 -9.86
N ILE A 1027 20.34 22.16 -9.08
CA ILE A 1027 20.39 22.22 -7.61
C ILE A 1027 21.61 23.04 -7.16
N PHE A 1028 22.79 22.76 -7.70
CA PHE A 1028 24.00 23.50 -7.29
C PHE A 1028 23.93 24.97 -7.67
N ARG A 1029 23.29 25.34 -8.79
CA ARG A 1029 23.07 26.74 -9.19
C ARG A 1029 21.95 27.45 -8.43
N ALA A 1030 21.14 26.74 -7.64
CA ALA A 1030 20.02 27.35 -6.93
C ALA A 1030 20.49 28.35 -5.85
N PRO A 1031 19.73 29.43 -5.56
CA PRO A 1031 20.03 30.37 -4.48
C PRO A 1031 19.82 29.76 -3.09
N MET A 1032 20.33 30.39 -2.03
CA MET A 1032 20.10 29.91 -0.64
C MET A 1032 18.62 29.84 -0.26
N SER A 1033 17.82 30.79 -0.75
CA SER A 1033 16.37 30.78 -0.51
C SER A 1033 15.70 29.48 -0.92
N PHE A 1034 16.20 28.79 -1.95
CA PHE A 1034 15.71 27.46 -2.34
C PHE A 1034 16.00 26.40 -1.27
N PHE A 1035 17.19 26.41 -0.67
CA PHE A 1035 17.59 25.44 0.36
C PHE A 1035 16.96 25.73 1.73
N ASP A 1036 16.66 26.99 2.01
CA ASP A 1036 15.95 27.38 3.24
C ASP A 1036 14.45 27.03 3.14
N ALA A 1037 13.85 27.16 1.94
CA ALA A 1037 12.45 26.82 1.70
C ALA A 1037 12.21 25.31 1.43
N THR A 1038 13.21 24.61 0.89
CA THR A 1038 13.10 23.20 0.50
C THR A 1038 13.88 22.31 1.48
N PRO A 1039 13.21 21.44 2.26
CA PRO A 1039 13.87 20.49 3.14
C PRO A 1039 14.86 19.62 2.39
N SER A 1040 16.06 19.42 2.96
CA SER A 1040 17.12 18.61 2.38
C SER A 1040 16.69 17.17 2.09
N GLY A 1041 15.80 16.61 2.93
CA GLY A 1041 15.19 15.30 2.72
C GLY A 1041 14.43 15.18 1.40
N ARG A 1042 13.74 16.23 0.94
CA ARG A 1042 13.03 16.22 -0.36
C ARG A 1042 14.01 16.17 -1.53
N ILE A 1043 15.05 16.99 -1.47
CA ILE A 1043 16.10 17.02 -2.51
C ILE A 1043 16.81 15.65 -2.56
N LEU A 1044 17.07 15.07 -1.39
CA LEU A 1044 17.65 13.73 -1.27
C LEU A 1044 16.73 12.65 -1.81
N ASN A 1045 15.41 12.71 -1.55
CA ASN A 1045 14.44 11.77 -2.09
C ASN A 1045 14.43 11.80 -3.63
N ARG A 1046 14.42 13.00 -4.23
CA ARG A 1046 14.51 13.17 -5.70
C ARG A 1046 15.83 12.62 -6.26
N ALA A 1047 16.95 12.82 -5.56
CA ALA A 1047 18.26 12.30 -5.96
C ALA A 1047 18.45 10.79 -5.69
N SER A 1048 17.54 10.18 -4.91
CA SER A 1048 17.57 8.78 -4.48
C SER A 1048 16.48 7.95 -5.15
N THR A 1049 15.24 8.09 -4.67
CA THR A 1049 14.09 7.24 -4.97
C THR A 1049 13.59 7.50 -6.38
N ASP A 1050 13.33 8.76 -6.73
CA ASP A 1050 12.86 9.13 -8.08
C ASP A 1050 13.92 8.79 -9.12
N GLN A 1051 15.19 9.10 -8.84
CA GLN A 1051 16.28 8.71 -9.72
C GLN A 1051 16.38 7.19 -9.89
N SER A 1052 16.14 6.40 -8.84
CA SER A 1052 16.14 4.94 -8.94
C SER A 1052 14.97 4.42 -9.77
N ALA A 1053 13.80 5.04 -9.66
CA ALA A 1053 12.65 4.73 -10.50
C ALA A 1053 12.96 5.04 -11.98
N VAL A 1054 13.63 6.16 -12.27
CA VAL A 1054 14.11 6.49 -13.62
C VAL A 1054 15.16 5.50 -14.12
N ASP A 1055 16.09 5.06 -13.26
CA ASP A 1055 17.19 4.16 -13.59
C ASP A 1055 16.72 2.72 -13.89
N LEU A 1056 15.71 2.22 -13.17
CA LEU A 1056 15.31 0.80 -13.20
C LEU A 1056 13.90 0.55 -13.75
N ASN A 1057 12.93 1.42 -13.46
CA ASN A 1057 11.50 1.11 -13.65
C ASN A 1057 10.89 1.78 -14.89
N ILE A 1058 11.07 3.10 -15.07
CA ILE A 1058 10.32 3.89 -16.05
C ILE A 1058 10.50 3.37 -17.48
N ALA A 1059 11.73 3.02 -17.88
CA ALA A 1059 11.98 2.54 -19.23
C ALA A 1059 11.31 1.19 -19.51
N SER A 1060 11.35 0.27 -18.54
CA SER A 1060 10.69 -1.03 -18.65
C SER A 1060 9.17 -0.86 -18.76
N GLN A 1061 8.57 -0.03 -17.91
CA GLN A 1061 7.12 0.22 -17.91
C GLN A 1061 6.64 0.94 -19.18
N THR A 1062 7.37 1.98 -19.62
CA THR A 1062 7.05 2.70 -20.86
C THR A 1062 7.12 1.76 -22.06
N GLY A 1063 8.15 0.90 -22.11
CA GLY A 1063 8.27 -0.15 -23.11
C GLY A 1063 7.11 -1.14 -23.04
N ALA A 1064 6.78 -1.67 -21.86
CA ALA A 1064 5.73 -2.66 -21.65
C ALA A 1064 4.36 -2.19 -22.18
N VAL A 1065 3.99 -0.93 -21.96
CA VAL A 1065 2.76 -0.34 -22.50
C VAL A 1065 2.78 -0.35 -24.04
N ALA A 1066 3.85 0.15 -24.65
CA ALA A 1066 3.96 0.19 -26.12
C ALA A 1066 3.95 -1.22 -26.74
N PHE A 1067 4.67 -2.17 -26.15
CA PHE A 1067 4.76 -3.54 -26.63
C PHE A 1067 3.44 -4.29 -26.49
N SER A 1068 2.72 -4.09 -25.38
CA SER A 1068 1.41 -4.69 -25.14
C SER A 1068 0.35 -4.19 -26.13
N MET A 1069 0.40 -2.91 -26.50
CA MET A 1069 -0.51 -2.35 -27.52
C MET A 1069 -0.25 -2.96 -28.90
N ILE A 1070 1.02 -3.09 -29.31
CA ILE A 1070 1.39 -3.75 -30.57
C ILE A 1070 0.94 -5.21 -30.57
N GLN A 1071 1.14 -5.92 -29.45
CA GLN A 1071 0.72 -7.31 -29.31
C GLN A 1071 -0.81 -7.45 -29.38
N LEU A 1072 -1.56 -6.57 -28.72
CA LEU A 1072 -3.04 -6.55 -28.76
C LEU A 1072 -3.55 -6.34 -30.19
N LEU A 1073 -2.99 -5.37 -30.92
CA LEU A 1073 -3.33 -5.13 -32.32
C LEU A 1073 -3.03 -6.36 -33.20
N GLY A 1074 -1.89 -7.02 -32.97
CA GLY A 1074 -1.54 -8.27 -33.65
C GLY A 1074 -2.54 -9.41 -33.38
N ILE A 1075 -2.99 -9.57 -32.13
CA ILE A 1075 -4.00 -10.57 -31.76
C ILE A 1075 -5.35 -10.27 -32.43
N ILE A 1076 -5.79 -9.00 -32.40
CA ILE A 1076 -7.05 -8.57 -33.04
C ILE A 1076 -6.99 -8.83 -34.54
N ALA A 1077 -5.87 -8.55 -35.20
CA ALA A 1077 -5.69 -8.80 -36.64
C ALA A 1077 -5.83 -10.28 -36.99
N VAL A 1078 -5.15 -11.18 -36.25
CA VAL A 1078 -5.24 -12.64 -36.47
C VAL A 1078 -6.65 -13.17 -36.23
N MET A 1079 -7.29 -12.74 -35.14
CA MET A 1079 -8.66 -13.17 -34.83
C MET A 1079 -9.67 -12.70 -35.87
N SER A 1080 -9.50 -11.46 -36.38
CA SER A 1080 -10.37 -10.89 -37.41
C SER A 1080 -10.20 -11.56 -38.77
N GLN A 1081 -9.00 -12.06 -39.10
CA GLN A 1081 -8.76 -12.85 -40.30
C GLN A 1081 -9.53 -14.18 -40.27
N VAL A 1082 -9.56 -14.85 -39.11
CA VAL A 1082 -10.25 -16.14 -38.95
C VAL A 1082 -11.76 -15.95 -38.83
N ALA A 1083 -12.22 -14.93 -38.10
CA ALA A 1083 -13.62 -14.61 -37.92
C ALA A 1083 -13.84 -13.09 -37.82
N TRP A 1084 -14.21 -12.47 -38.95
CA TRP A 1084 -14.39 -11.03 -39.06
C TRP A 1084 -15.45 -10.46 -38.09
N GLN A 1085 -16.42 -11.28 -37.67
CA GLN A 1085 -17.47 -10.89 -36.71
C GLN A 1085 -16.89 -10.53 -35.33
N ILE A 1086 -15.72 -11.06 -34.97
CA ILE A 1086 -15.04 -10.76 -33.69
C ILE A 1086 -14.64 -9.28 -33.64
N PHE A 1087 -14.34 -8.64 -34.78
CA PHE A 1087 -14.00 -7.22 -34.84
C PHE A 1087 -15.12 -6.33 -34.27
N ILE A 1088 -16.38 -6.68 -34.55
CA ILE A 1088 -17.55 -5.96 -34.03
C ILE A 1088 -17.64 -6.07 -32.50
N ILE A 1089 -17.23 -7.20 -31.93
CA ILE A 1089 -17.22 -7.44 -30.47
C ILE A 1089 -16.11 -6.62 -29.78
N PHE A 1090 -14.97 -6.41 -30.44
CA PHE A 1090 -13.87 -5.64 -29.85
C PHE A 1090 -14.18 -4.15 -29.68
N ILE A 1091 -15.03 -3.56 -30.54
CA ILE A 1091 -15.40 -2.14 -30.46
C ILE A 1091 -16.02 -1.77 -29.09
N PRO A 1092 -17.11 -2.41 -28.63
CA PRO A 1092 -17.68 -2.10 -27.31
C PRO A 1092 -16.72 -2.48 -26.17
N VAL A 1093 -15.94 -3.55 -26.30
CA VAL A 1093 -14.96 -3.95 -25.28
C VAL A 1093 -13.89 -2.86 -25.09
N ILE A 1094 -13.27 -2.38 -26.17
CA ILE A 1094 -12.29 -1.29 -26.12
C ILE A 1094 -12.93 -0.02 -25.55
N GLY A 1095 -14.16 0.31 -25.96
CA GLY A 1095 -14.92 1.43 -25.39
C GLY A 1095 -15.10 1.32 -23.87
N THR A 1096 -15.49 0.15 -23.37
CA THR A 1096 -15.61 -0.10 -21.92
C THR A 1096 -14.27 -0.08 -21.20
N CYS A 1097 -13.20 -0.63 -21.79
CA CYS A 1097 -11.86 -0.60 -21.20
C CYS A 1097 -11.32 0.83 -21.08
N ILE A 1098 -11.50 1.67 -22.12
CA ILE A 1098 -11.12 3.08 -22.08
C ILE A 1098 -11.94 3.81 -21.01
N TRP A 1099 -13.25 3.54 -20.94
CA TRP A 1099 -14.11 4.11 -19.90
C TRP A 1099 -13.61 3.76 -18.50
N TYR A 1100 -13.36 2.48 -18.21
CA TYR A 1100 -12.79 2.03 -16.93
C TYR A 1100 -11.41 2.63 -16.66
N GLN A 1101 -10.53 2.68 -17.66
CA GLN A 1101 -9.19 3.24 -17.53
C GLN A 1101 -9.24 4.72 -17.14
N VAL A 1102 -10.14 5.52 -17.72
CA VAL A 1102 -10.30 6.94 -17.38
C VAL A 1102 -10.75 7.12 -15.92
N HIS A 1103 -11.73 6.34 -15.46
CA HIS A 1103 -12.18 6.38 -14.06
C HIS A 1103 -11.08 5.93 -13.09
N TYR A 1104 -10.37 4.84 -13.43
CA TYR A 1104 -9.31 4.30 -12.59
C TYR A 1104 -8.06 5.19 -12.52
N LEU A 1105 -7.61 5.75 -13.64
CA LEU A 1105 -6.43 6.63 -13.67
C LEU A 1105 -6.67 7.95 -12.94
N THR A 1106 -7.90 8.45 -12.91
CA THR A 1106 -8.24 9.66 -12.14
C THR A 1106 -8.14 9.39 -10.63
N LEU A 1107 -8.42 8.17 -10.18
CA LEU A 1107 -8.22 7.71 -8.80
C LEU A 1107 -6.74 7.40 -8.48
N SER A 1108 -6.09 6.60 -9.32
CA SER A 1108 -4.74 6.07 -9.09
C SER A 1108 -3.62 7.07 -9.41
N GLY A 1109 -3.87 8.04 -10.29
CA GLY A 1109 -2.85 8.91 -10.88
C GLY A 1109 -2.48 10.16 -10.07
N SER A 1110 -3.09 10.43 -8.91
CA SER A 1110 -2.88 11.71 -8.20
C SER A 1110 -2.90 11.68 -6.68
N SER A 1111 -3.48 10.65 -6.04
CA SER A 1111 -3.76 10.67 -4.59
C SER A 1111 -3.16 9.47 -3.86
N VAL A 1112 -3.63 8.24 -4.09
CA VAL A 1112 -3.42 7.12 -3.15
C VAL A 1112 -1.96 6.66 -3.02
N ALA A 1113 -1.24 6.45 -4.13
CA ALA A 1113 0.16 5.99 -4.08
C ALA A 1113 1.09 7.06 -3.46
N TYR A 1114 0.83 8.33 -3.78
CA TYR A 1114 1.55 9.46 -3.17
C TYR A 1114 1.21 9.58 -1.68
N TYR A 1115 -0.05 9.41 -1.27
CA TYR A 1115 -0.43 9.39 0.15
C TYR A 1115 0.23 8.22 0.88
N ALA A 1116 0.33 7.05 0.27
CA ALA A 1116 1.07 5.94 0.87
C ALA A 1116 2.55 6.31 1.10
N GLU A 1117 3.22 6.90 0.11
CA GLU A 1117 4.63 7.31 0.23
C GLU A 1117 4.83 8.50 1.19
N THR A 1118 3.96 9.50 1.15
CA THR A 1118 4.04 10.65 2.07
C THR A 1118 3.65 10.31 3.49
N CYS A 1119 2.64 9.45 3.71
CA CYS A 1119 2.33 8.94 5.03
C CYS A 1119 3.49 8.11 5.58
N LEU A 1120 4.15 7.30 4.74
CA LEU A 1120 5.35 6.56 5.14
C LEU A 1120 6.51 7.49 5.50
N ASN A 1121 6.75 8.53 4.70
CA ASN A 1121 7.79 9.54 4.97
C ASN A 1121 7.49 10.36 6.23
N GLN A 1122 6.22 10.68 6.46
CA GLN A 1122 5.78 11.40 7.66
C GLN A 1122 5.87 10.50 8.90
N MET A 1123 5.49 9.23 8.79
CA MET A 1123 5.63 8.23 9.85
C MET A 1123 7.10 8.04 10.22
N THR A 1124 7.99 7.82 9.24
CA THR A 1124 9.43 7.70 9.47
C THR A 1124 10.04 8.99 10.04
N SER A 1125 9.61 10.18 9.59
CA SER A 1125 10.04 11.46 10.15
C SER A 1125 9.57 11.68 11.59
N GLN A 1126 8.29 11.40 11.89
CA GLN A 1126 7.76 11.44 13.26
C GLN A 1126 8.49 10.45 14.16
N MET A 1127 8.78 9.25 13.67
CA MET A 1127 9.55 8.25 14.41
C MET A 1127 10.99 8.67 14.62
N ALA A 1128 11.65 9.25 13.62
CA ALA A 1128 12.96 9.87 13.80
C ALA A 1128 12.90 10.99 14.85
N ALA A 1129 11.85 11.80 14.84
CA ALA A 1129 11.63 12.86 15.82
C ALA A 1129 11.37 12.33 17.25
N VAL A 1130 10.80 11.13 17.42
CA VAL A 1130 10.56 10.51 18.74
C VAL A 1130 11.77 9.71 19.23
N ILE A 1131 12.41 8.95 18.34
CA ILE A 1131 13.53 8.07 18.66
C ILE A 1131 14.85 8.86 18.77
N SER A 1132 15.08 9.86 17.91
CA SER A 1132 16.32 10.65 17.95
C SER A 1132 16.54 11.34 19.30
N PRO A 1133 15.53 11.91 19.98
CA PRO A 1133 15.72 12.45 21.33
C PRO A 1133 15.96 11.38 22.37
N CYS A 1134 15.23 10.26 22.30
CA CYS A 1134 15.43 9.13 23.20
C CYS A 1134 16.85 8.53 23.08
N VAL A 1135 17.48 8.63 21.90
CA VAL A 1135 18.83 8.13 21.60
C VAL A 1135 19.92 9.20 21.86
N HIS A 1136 19.69 10.47 21.52
CA HIS A 1136 20.70 11.53 21.72
C HIS A 1136 20.73 12.10 23.14
N TYR A 1137 19.60 12.13 23.85
CA TYR A 1137 19.53 12.74 25.17
C TYR A 1137 19.59 11.72 26.31
N ASN A 1138 19.71 10.42 26.01
CA ASN A 1138 19.56 9.32 26.96
C ASN A 1138 18.34 9.48 27.89
N THR A 1139 17.35 10.27 27.48
CA THR A 1139 16.26 10.70 28.33
C THR A 1139 14.90 10.25 27.82
N LEU A 1140 14.12 9.69 28.74
CA LEU A 1140 12.77 9.20 28.50
C LEU A 1140 11.83 10.42 28.58
N PHE A 1141 11.74 11.18 27.48
CA PHE A 1141 10.68 12.20 27.24
C PHE A 1141 9.26 11.59 27.26
N THR A 1142 9.14 10.29 27.55
CA THR A 1142 8.03 9.41 27.21
C THR A 1142 6.92 9.35 28.25
N TYR A 1143 7.07 9.95 29.44
CA TYR A 1143 5.96 9.95 30.40
C TYR A 1143 4.78 10.84 29.97
N THR A 1144 4.98 11.73 28.98
CA THR A 1144 3.93 12.61 28.44
C THR A 1144 3.34 12.10 27.12
N CYS A 1145 4.11 11.36 26.30
CA CYS A 1145 3.59 10.77 25.06
C CYS A 1145 2.68 9.55 25.28
N TYR A 1146 2.70 8.90 26.45
CA TYR A 1146 1.90 7.69 26.71
C TYR A 1146 0.40 7.95 26.93
N LYS A 1147 -0.04 9.22 26.89
CA LYS A 1147 -1.44 9.64 27.07
C LYS A 1147 -2.05 10.37 25.86
N LEU A 1148 -1.28 10.50 24.78
CA LEU A 1148 -1.75 10.85 23.43
C LEU A 1148 -1.72 9.58 22.59
#